data_AF-Q9VV90-F1
#
_entry.id   AF-Q9VV90-F1
#
_cell.length_a   1.000
_cell.length_b   1.000
_cell.length_c   1.000
_cell.angle_alpha   90.00
_cell.angle_beta   90.00
_cell.angle_gamma   90.00
#
_symmetry.space_group_name_H-M   'P 1'
#
loop_
_entity.id
_entity.type
_entity.pdbx_description
1 polymer ?
#
loop_
_entity_poly.entity_id
_entity_poly.type
_entity_poly.pdbx_seq_one_letter_code
_entity_poly.pdbx_strand_id
1 'polypeptide(L)'
;METLPEEYVAHRDQELLGCKVGRSSRRRHDHDAMAAAHVVLTTAVVKPKPTKPESKKLRKKLSECEQEKQSLAQAIHEKNQEISDLKKSVDSLNEVLNSVPIDELRCNSSIASTKILELSKKNRQMRSELEQAKSRLGKKDAQIEKLEKELRAHEEKLQHNQDLPKKGCSPDELQAKINSMQQKLFETRNRNTELQSQLKLAQKCLQHEIGESCNINILANNLNQANWRGRAQQIIALNQKVHELKARLDFYEDRAVDRAEYAAPVPLGSDLELVTGSCRSHHASSERLGGGDGGGATTASFDRFTPGVRKSEILHRAKVEALEKEILSLQNQLEDQRSKTLALKVRNKNLNEEMNKYKILYNELEEQTDFNGTNINTMNDKLNQQRIQYENRLDDMRGELVRVTEERDLSRRQMEELSGMHLELQTVVKQKDVAMASLQDMIKKLEMDLRALSGGFLFSCREFRKEEFVGILDALEVEKNQLMLLTKTLGDRLETERAKNEAAQEQIGKLKARISRLEVKIRDLEKELDVQSDKKKRTQRMADYASSLSRTSLNGSIGSFCFENQSQYQSTNTLNSAGQPEPRIEDLKNNLELAKEKITMLTEKLEYITEEKNADAKFFEDTINSTKTIILETVLGAREKGLSDRSKNADKSTSETSIQ
;
A
#
# COMPACT_ATOMS: atom_id res chain seq x y z
N MET A 1 8.03 -29.96 36.86
CA MET A 1 8.67 -31.00 36.03
C MET A 1 9.20 -30.33 34.77
N GLU A 2 10.35 -29.64 34.82
CA GLU A 2 11.72 -30.06 35.24
C GLU A 2 12.47 -30.78 34.10
N THR A 3 13.71 -30.41 33.72
CA THR A 3 14.52 -29.23 34.07
C THR A 3 15.67 -29.02 33.07
N LEU A 4 15.91 -27.76 32.68
CA LEU A 4 17.19 -27.13 32.26
C LEU A 4 17.94 -27.63 30.99
N PRO A 5 18.78 -26.75 30.36
CA PRO A 5 19.59 -27.03 29.18
C PRO A 5 21.12 -27.01 29.47
N GLU A 6 21.95 -27.15 28.43
CA GLU A 6 23.38 -26.76 28.47
C GLU A 6 23.86 -26.19 27.11
N GLU A 7 24.98 -25.47 27.10
CA GLU A 7 25.43 -24.56 26.02
C GLU A 7 26.47 -25.18 25.05
N TYR A 8 26.74 -24.55 23.89
CA TYR A 8 28.10 -24.49 23.31
C TYR A 8 28.30 -23.28 22.37
N VAL A 9 29.57 -22.90 22.11
CA VAL A 9 29.99 -21.53 21.72
C VAL A 9 30.46 -21.36 20.25
N ALA A 10 30.42 -20.11 19.77
CA ALA A 10 30.56 -19.64 18.38
C ALA A 10 31.98 -19.63 17.75
N HIS A 11 32.05 -19.35 16.42
CA HIS A 11 33.30 -19.01 15.71
C HIS A 11 33.12 -17.96 14.57
N ARG A 12 33.94 -16.89 14.68
CA ARG A 12 34.38 -15.79 13.77
C ARG A 12 33.91 -15.65 12.30
N ASP A 13 33.45 -14.43 11.99
CA ASP A 13 34.02 -13.39 11.10
C ASP A 13 34.75 -13.73 9.78
N GLN A 14 34.36 -13.04 8.68
CA GLN A 14 35.27 -12.60 7.60
C GLN A 14 34.79 -11.30 6.88
N GLU A 15 35.64 -10.26 6.88
CA GLU A 15 36.05 -9.29 5.81
C GLU A 15 35.10 -8.89 4.63
N LEU A 16 35.17 -7.71 3.97
CA LEU A 16 36.06 -6.52 4.00
C LEU A 16 35.38 -5.28 3.34
N LEU A 17 36.18 -4.18 3.19
CA LEU A 17 36.08 -3.03 2.26
C LEU A 17 35.26 -1.78 2.65
N GLY A 18 35.90 -0.63 2.42
CA GLY A 18 35.36 0.73 2.53
C GLY A 18 36.40 1.75 2.02
N CYS A 19 36.01 3.02 1.84
CA CYS A 19 36.91 4.08 1.34
C CYS A 19 37.13 5.21 2.37
N LYS A 20 38.35 5.78 2.38
CA LYS A 20 38.78 6.83 3.31
C LYS A 20 38.82 8.21 2.67
N VAL A 21 38.62 9.24 3.48
CA VAL A 21 38.85 10.65 3.13
C VAL A 21 40.36 10.97 3.08
N GLY A 22 40.81 11.70 2.06
CA GLY A 22 42.16 12.26 1.96
C GLY A 22 42.18 13.77 2.26
N ARG A 23 43.23 14.25 2.95
CA ARG A 23 43.46 15.68 3.25
C ARG A 23 44.70 16.22 2.52
N SER A 24 44.69 17.53 2.29
CA SER A 24 45.81 18.47 2.50
C SER A 24 46.60 19.03 1.29
N SER A 25 46.85 20.35 1.39
CA SER A 25 48.03 21.11 0.93
C SER A 25 48.19 21.48 -0.55
N ARG A 26 48.01 22.78 -0.87
CA ARG A 26 49.17 23.71 -1.05
C ARG A 26 48.81 25.21 -1.25
N ARG A 27 49.39 26.03 -0.37
CA ARG A 27 49.87 27.43 -0.48
C ARG A 27 49.61 28.24 -1.77
N ARG A 28 49.09 29.47 -1.59
CA ARG A 28 49.65 30.83 -1.92
C ARG A 28 48.52 31.86 -1.79
N HIS A 29 48.71 33.17 -1.65
CA HIS A 29 49.64 34.03 -0.90
C HIS A 29 49.02 35.46 -0.96
N ASP A 30 49.57 36.45 -0.24
CA ASP A 30 49.26 37.90 -0.40
C ASP A 30 47.86 38.41 0.05
N HIS A 31 47.70 39.66 0.48
CA HIS A 31 48.50 40.44 1.45
C HIS A 31 47.64 41.58 2.06
N ASP A 32 48.21 42.29 3.05
CA ASP A 32 47.75 43.52 3.74
C ASP A 32 46.70 43.36 4.87
N ALA A 33 46.85 43.84 6.13
CA ALA A 33 47.59 44.95 6.78
C ALA A 33 46.78 46.29 6.83
N MET A 34 46.80 47.12 7.90
CA MET A 34 47.43 47.05 9.24
C MET A 34 46.74 48.04 10.22
N ALA A 35 47.21 48.10 11.49
CA ALA A 35 46.86 49.06 12.58
C ALA A 35 45.41 49.00 13.12
N ALA A 36 45.11 48.77 14.43
CA ALA A 36 45.87 48.54 15.66
C ALA A 36 46.50 49.74 16.42
N ALA A 37 45.76 50.28 17.39
CA ALA A 37 46.18 50.89 18.67
C ALA A 37 44.90 51.10 19.54
N HIS A 38 44.72 50.70 20.80
CA HIS A 38 45.56 50.27 21.93
C HIS A 38 46.25 51.38 22.75
N VAL A 39 45.56 51.83 23.82
CA VAL A 39 46.11 52.65 24.91
C VAL A 39 45.71 52.02 26.25
N VAL A 40 46.63 52.00 27.22
CA VAL A 40 46.49 51.34 28.54
C VAL A 40 47.10 52.22 29.64
N LEU A 41 46.42 52.30 30.78
CA LEU A 41 46.93 52.72 32.11
C LEU A 41 46.32 51.72 33.12
N THR A 42 46.99 51.04 34.08
CA THR A 42 48.12 51.33 35.00
C THR A 42 47.84 52.43 36.02
N THR A 43 48.02 52.29 37.35
CA THR A 43 48.41 51.14 38.22
C THR A 43 48.28 51.54 39.72
N ALA A 44 47.77 50.67 40.60
CA ALA A 44 48.05 50.59 42.08
C ALA A 44 47.29 49.36 42.64
N VAL A 45 47.88 48.27 43.20
CA VAL A 45 48.84 48.07 44.31
C VAL A 45 48.23 48.15 45.73
N VAL A 46 47.79 46.99 46.26
CA VAL A 46 47.94 46.51 47.66
C VAL A 46 48.08 44.96 47.63
N LYS A 47 48.70 44.34 48.66
CA LYS A 47 49.13 42.91 48.72
C LYS A 47 48.30 42.04 49.70
N PRO A 48 48.50 40.69 49.80
CA PRO A 48 47.38 39.74 50.01
C PRO A 48 47.39 38.93 51.33
N LYS A 49 46.29 38.20 51.59
CA LYS A 49 46.22 36.95 52.38
C LYS A 49 45.17 35.96 51.80
N PRO A 50 45.17 34.65 52.15
CA PRO A 50 44.68 33.62 51.24
C PRO A 50 43.46 32.80 51.71
N THR A 51 42.49 32.56 50.81
CA THR A 51 41.47 31.52 50.93
C THR A 51 41.47 30.62 49.69
N LYS A 52 41.43 29.29 49.88
CA LYS A 52 41.76 28.29 48.85
C LYS A 52 40.58 27.37 48.47
N PRO A 53 39.47 27.90 47.89
CA PRO A 53 38.85 27.11 46.82
C PRO A 53 38.40 27.92 45.58
N GLU A 54 37.84 29.12 45.74
CA GLU A 54 37.04 29.78 44.69
C GLU A 54 37.88 30.28 43.50
N SER A 55 39.13 30.67 43.75
CA SER A 55 40.05 31.07 42.68
C SER A 55 40.42 29.93 41.72
N LYS A 56 40.04 28.67 42.00
CA LYS A 56 40.04 27.58 41.00
C LYS A 56 38.77 27.58 40.15
N LYS A 57 37.59 27.76 40.75
CA LYS A 57 36.29 27.84 40.04
C LYS A 57 36.28 29.01 39.05
N LEU A 58 36.71 30.19 39.47
CA LEU A 58 36.79 31.39 38.61
C LEU A 58 37.78 31.21 37.45
N ARG A 59 38.93 30.57 37.68
CA ARG A 59 39.87 30.24 36.60
C ARG A 59 39.31 29.21 35.62
N LYS A 60 38.56 28.20 36.09
CA LYS A 60 37.86 27.25 35.20
C LYS A 60 36.85 27.99 34.31
N LYS A 61 35.97 28.81 34.90
CA LYS A 61 35.00 29.63 34.14
C LYS A 61 35.65 30.58 33.14
N LEU A 62 36.80 31.19 33.46
CA LEU A 62 37.56 31.99 32.51
C LEU A 62 38.09 31.16 31.33
N SER A 63 38.69 29.99 31.59
CA SER A 63 39.13 29.09 30.51
C SER A 63 37.99 28.50 29.68
N GLU A 64 36.82 28.25 30.29
CA GLU A 64 35.61 27.80 29.60
C GLU A 64 35.08 28.90 28.66
N CYS A 65 34.96 30.13 29.15
CA CYS A 65 34.57 31.30 28.35
C CYS A 65 35.59 31.64 27.25
N GLU A 66 36.89 31.45 27.50
CA GLU A 66 37.92 31.65 26.47
C GLU A 66 37.91 30.56 25.39
N GLN A 67 37.62 29.29 25.75
CA GLN A 67 37.37 28.22 24.80
C GLN A 67 36.07 28.44 24.00
N GLU A 68 35.00 28.88 24.65
CA GLU A 68 33.73 29.23 24.00
C GLU A 68 33.91 30.38 23.01
N LYS A 69 34.62 31.45 23.39
CA LYS A 69 35.00 32.55 22.50
C LYS A 69 35.81 32.07 21.29
N GLN A 70 36.75 31.14 21.47
CA GLN A 70 37.52 30.55 20.35
C GLN A 70 36.62 29.70 19.44
N SER A 71 35.73 28.89 20.01
CA SER A 71 34.73 28.09 19.29
C SER A 71 33.78 28.97 18.45
N LEU A 72 33.24 30.03 19.05
CA LEU A 72 32.38 31.00 18.37
C LEU A 72 33.11 31.74 17.25
N ALA A 73 34.36 32.15 17.47
CA ALA A 73 35.18 32.77 16.42
C ALA A 73 35.44 31.82 15.23
N GLN A 74 35.68 30.53 15.50
CA GLN A 74 35.82 29.52 14.44
C GLN A 74 34.49 29.27 13.71
N ALA A 75 33.37 29.13 14.42
CA ALA A 75 32.05 28.95 13.82
C ALA A 75 31.62 30.15 12.95
N ILE A 76 31.97 31.38 13.36
CA ILE A 76 31.77 32.59 12.55
C ILE A 76 32.64 32.57 11.29
N HIS A 77 33.89 32.11 11.37
CA HIS A 77 34.76 31.96 10.20
C HIS A 77 34.21 30.91 9.21
N GLU A 78 33.78 29.74 9.71
CA GLU A 78 33.17 28.68 8.90
C GLU A 78 31.87 29.15 8.23
N LYS A 79 31.01 29.90 8.94
CA LYS A 79 29.78 30.46 8.37
C LYS A 79 30.04 31.59 7.37
N ASN A 80 31.08 32.41 7.56
CA ASN A 80 31.48 33.41 6.57
C ASN A 80 32.03 32.76 5.29
N GLN A 81 32.72 31.61 5.39
CA GLN A 81 33.14 30.83 4.24
C GLN A 81 31.93 30.23 3.49
N GLU A 82 30.98 29.64 4.21
CA GLU A 82 29.72 29.12 3.63
C GLU A 82 28.95 30.23 2.89
N ILE A 83 28.85 31.44 3.46
CA ILE A 83 28.26 32.61 2.80
C ILE A 83 29.07 33.03 1.56
N SER A 84 30.40 32.95 1.59
CA SER A 84 31.26 33.26 0.43
C SER A 84 31.02 32.29 -0.73
N ASP A 85 30.90 31.00 -0.46
CA ASP A 85 30.71 29.98 -1.48
C ASP A 85 29.26 29.94 -1.99
N LEU A 86 28.28 30.22 -1.13
CA LEU A 86 26.89 30.45 -1.55
C LEU A 86 26.76 31.67 -2.48
N LYS A 87 27.49 32.77 -2.22
CA LYS A 87 27.52 33.93 -3.12
C LYS A 87 28.06 33.56 -4.50
N LYS A 88 29.23 32.91 -4.58
CA LYS A 88 29.80 32.43 -5.85
C LYS A 88 28.83 31.52 -6.63
N SER A 89 28.09 30.67 -5.92
CA SER A 89 27.07 29.80 -6.51
C SER A 89 25.89 30.60 -7.10
N VAL A 90 25.41 31.63 -6.37
CA VAL A 90 24.39 32.56 -6.87
C VAL A 90 24.91 33.36 -8.07
N ASP A 91 26.13 33.90 -8.00
CA ASP A 91 26.74 34.70 -9.06
C ASP A 91 26.92 33.88 -10.35
N SER A 92 27.39 32.63 -10.23
CA SER A 92 27.51 31.70 -11.37
C SER A 92 26.14 31.31 -11.95
N LEU A 93 25.13 31.09 -11.11
CA LEU A 93 23.75 30.83 -11.58
C LEU A 93 23.17 32.06 -12.29
N ASN A 94 23.53 33.27 -11.86
CA ASN A 94 23.13 34.52 -12.47
C ASN A 94 23.87 34.75 -13.81
N GLU A 95 25.13 34.36 -13.93
CA GLU A 95 25.89 34.36 -15.19
C GLU A 95 25.28 33.40 -16.22
N VAL A 96 24.86 32.20 -15.79
CA VAL A 96 24.07 31.27 -16.63
C VAL A 96 22.72 31.91 -17.02
N LEU A 97 22.00 32.52 -16.08
CA LEU A 97 20.70 33.14 -16.36
C LEU A 97 20.79 34.31 -17.35
N ASN A 98 21.87 35.08 -17.31
CA ASN A 98 22.11 36.22 -18.21
C ASN A 98 22.71 35.82 -19.57
N SER A 99 23.27 34.61 -19.70
CA SER A 99 23.83 34.12 -20.98
C SER A 99 22.82 33.35 -21.84
N VAL A 100 21.69 32.90 -21.28
CA VAL A 100 20.58 32.30 -22.05
C VAL A 100 19.78 33.40 -22.77
N PRO A 101 19.61 33.35 -24.11
CA PRO A 101 18.78 34.30 -24.82
C PRO A 101 17.31 34.31 -24.36
N ILE A 102 16.71 35.50 -24.32
CA ILE A 102 15.35 35.73 -23.79
C ILE A 102 14.29 34.86 -24.48
N ASP A 103 14.46 34.54 -25.76
CA ASP A 103 13.54 33.69 -26.52
C ASP A 103 13.56 32.21 -26.07
N GLU A 104 14.68 31.69 -25.54
CA GLU A 104 14.74 30.34 -24.97
C GLU A 104 14.11 30.30 -23.57
N LEU A 105 14.33 31.34 -22.76
CA LEU A 105 13.63 31.53 -21.47
C LEU A 105 12.11 31.54 -21.64
N ARG A 106 11.61 32.10 -22.76
CA ARG A 106 10.18 32.12 -23.11
C ARG A 106 9.61 30.71 -23.38
N CYS A 107 10.41 29.77 -23.88
CA CYS A 107 9.97 28.38 -24.09
C CYS A 107 9.64 27.66 -22.77
N ASN A 108 10.39 27.93 -21.70
CA ASN A 108 10.13 27.37 -20.37
C ASN A 108 8.78 27.84 -19.79
N SER A 109 8.32 29.04 -20.15
CA SER A 109 6.99 29.54 -19.76
C SER A 109 5.86 28.65 -20.30
N SER A 110 5.96 28.17 -21.55
CA SER A 110 4.99 27.25 -22.15
C SER A 110 4.90 25.91 -21.39
N ILE A 111 6.05 25.35 -21.01
CA ILE A 111 6.12 24.10 -20.24
C ILE A 111 5.50 24.28 -18.84
N ALA A 112 5.85 25.36 -18.15
CA ALA A 112 5.29 25.70 -16.85
C ALA A 112 3.76 25.91 -16.90
N SER A 113 3.26 26.71 -17.85
CA SER A 113 1.83 26.93 -18.06
C SER A 113 1.07 25.63 -18.35
N THR A 114 1.64 24.76 -19.19
CA THR A 114 1.06 23.45 -19.50
C THR A 114 0.98 22.57 -18.24
N LYS A 115 2.05 22.53 -17.43
CA LYS A 115 2.07 21.73 -16.19
C LYS A 115 1.12 22.28 -15.12
N ILE A 116 0.98 23.59 -15.01
CA ILE A 116 -0.03 24.23 -14.13
C ILE A 116 -1.45 23.83 -14.56
N LEU A 117 -1.72 23.77 -15.87
CA LEU A 117 -3.00 23.32 -16.41
C LEU A 117 -3.28 21.84 -16.14
N GLU A 118 -2.30 20.95 -16.34
CA GLU A 118 -2.41 19.53 -15.99
C GLU A 118 -2.66 19.32 -14.49
N LEU A 119 -1.85 19.96 -13.63
CA LEU A 119 -1.97 19.85 -12.19
C LEU A 119 -3.30 20.43 -11.69
N SER A 120 -3.79 21.51 -12.31
CA SER A 120 -5.12 22.07 -12.02
C SER A 120 -6.25 21.11 -12.41
N LYS A 121 -6.18 20.46 -13.58
CA LYS A 121 -7.13 19.40 -13.99
C LYS A 121 -7.07 18.22 -13.01
N LYS A 122 -5.88 17.74 -12.65
CA LYS A 122 -5.71 16.64 -11.69
C LYS A 122 -6.21 17.01 -10.29
N ASN A 123 -6.00 18.24 -9.82
CA ASN A 123 -6.51 18.70 -8.52
C ASN A 123 -8.05 18.72 -8.49
N ARG A 124 -8.70 19.15 -9.58
CA ARG A 124 -10.17 19.07 -9.72
C ARG A 124 -10.68 17.63 -9.72
N GLN A 125 -10.00 16.73 -10.44
CA GLN A 125 -10.34 15.30 -10.47
C GLN A 125 -10.22 14.65 -9.08
N MET A 126 -9.07 14.83 -8.41
CA MET A 126 -8.84 14.31 -7.06
C MET A 126 -9.87 14.82 -6.04
N ARG A 127 -10.35 16.07 -6.18
CA ARG A 127 -11.43 16.61 -5.34
C ARG A 127 -12.79 15.94 -5.61
N SER A 128 -13.11 15.63 -6.87
CA SER A 128 -14.31 14.85 -7.21
C SER A 128 -14.25 13.44 -6.63
N GLU A 129 -13.10 12.77 -6.77
CA GLU A 129 -12.87 11.43 -6.23
C GLU A 129 -12.91 11.40 -4.69
N LEU A 130 -12.32 12.40 -4.01
CA LEU A 130 -12.41 12.57 -2.56
C LEU A 130 -13.86 12.70 -2.09
N GLU A 131 -14.68 13.53 -2.75
CA GLU A 131 -16.06 13.77 -2.32
C GLU A 131 -16.97 12.56 -2.62
N GLN A 132 -16.71 11.83 -3.73
CA GLN A 132 -17.33 10.54 -3.97
C GLN A 132 -16.92 9.49 -2.92
N ALA A 133 -15.65 9.48 -2.48
CA ALA A 133 -15.16 8.58 -1.44
C ALA A 133 -15.81 8.89 -0.08
N LYS A 134 -15.90 10.16 0.33
CA LYS A 134 -16.66 10.58 1.53
C LYS A 134 -18.13 10.17 1.45
N SER A 135 -18.79 10.37 0.30
CA SER A 135 -20.19 9.98 0.12
C SER A 135 -20.40 8.45 0.23
N ARG A 136 -19.40 7.65 -0.16
CA ARG A 136 -19.39 6.20 0.08
C ARG A 136 -19.10 5.85 1.54
N LEU A 137 -18.17 6.56 2.19
CA LEU A 137 -17.82 6.38 3.60
C LEU A 137 -19.02 6.66 4.50
N GLY A 138 -19.64 7.85 4.41
CA GLY A 138 -20.81 8.20 5.23
C GLY A 138 -22.02 7.28 5.05
N LYS A 139 -22.17 6.66 3.87
CA LYS A 139 -23.17 5.59 3.64
C LYS A 139 -22.82 4.28 4.35
N LYS A 140 -21.54 3.99 4.55
CA LYS A 140 -21.05 2.86 5.35
C LYS A 140 -21.04 3.16 6.83
N ASP A 141 -20.69 4.37 7.25
CA ASP A 141 -20.76 4.82 8.64
C ASP A 141 -22.22 4.78 9.13
N ALA A 142 -23.19 5.26 8.34
CA ALA A 142 -24.61 5.13 8.63
C ALA A 142 -25.12 3.67 8.59
N GLN A 143 -24.51 2.79 7.80
CA GLN A 143 -24.81 1.35 7.81
C GLN A 143 -24.27 0.68 9.09
N ILE A 144 -23.08 1.08 9.55
CA ILE A 144 -22.45 0.62 10.79
C ILE A 144 -23.25 1.12 11.99
N GLU A 145 -23.55 2.42 12.08
CA GLU A 145 -24.34 3.01 13.17
C GLU A 145 -25.72 2.34 13.28
N LYS A 146 -26.35 1.99 12.14
CA LYS A 146 -27.58 1.19 12.13
C LYS A 146 -27.34 -0.21 12.72
N LEU A 147 -26.33 -0.94 12.26
CA LEU A 147 -26.02 -2.28 12.77
C LEU A 147 -25.64 -2.28 14.26
N GLU A 148 -24.92 -1.27 14.73
CA GLU A 148 -24.61 -1.08 16.16
C GLU A 148 -25.86 -0.74 16.99
N LYS A 149 -26.87 -0.07 16.42
CA LYS A 149 -28.15 0.15 17.09
C LYS A 149 -28.99 -1.12 17.13
N GLU A 150 -29.01 -1.89 16.04
CA GLU A 150 -29.65 -3.22 16.00
C GLU A 150 -28.98 -4.21 16.95
N LEU A 151 -27.65 -4.16 17.09
CA LEU A 151 -26.87 -5.00 17.99
C LEU A 151 -27.04 -4.57 19.46
N ARG A 152 -26.94 -3.27 19.80
CA ARG A 152 -27.27 -2.78 21.15
C ARG A 152 -28.71 -3.12 21.56
N ALA A 153 -29.68 -2.94 20.67
CA ALA A 153 -31.07 -3.34 20.92
C ALA A 153 -31.27 -4.87 21.01
N HIS A 154 -30.31 -5.68 20.58
CA HIS A 154 -30.27 -7.13 20.82
C HIS A 154 -29.58 -7.46 22.15
N GLU A 155 -28.52 -6.75 22.52
CA GLU A 155 -27.82 -6.89 23.81
C GLU A 155 -28.70 -6.44 24.98
N GLU A 156 -29.41 -5.32 24.87
CA GLU A 156 -30.42 -4.86 25.84
C GLU A 156 -31.52 -5.90 26.03
N LYS A 157 -32.02 -6.51 24.94
CA LYS A 157 -32.97 -7.62 25.00
C LYS A 157 -32.38 -8.88 25.62
N LEU A 158 -31.07 -9.11 25.50
CA LEU A 158 -30.42 -10.28 26.10
C LEU A 158 -30.18 -10.07 27.60
N GLN A 159 -29.76 -8.87 28.02
CA GLN A 159 -29.56 -8.50 29.42
C GLN A 159 -30.89 -8.43 30.19
N HIS A 160 -31.94 -7.83 29.60
CA HIS A 160 -33.28 -7.80 30.21
C HIS A 160 -33.93 -9.20 30.34
N ASN A 161 -33.35 -10.23 29.71
CA ASN A 161 -33.73 -11.63 29.89
C ASN A 161 -32.84 -12.42 30.88
N GLN A 162 -31.84 -11.79 31.53
CA GLN A 162 -31.06 -12.43 32.60
C GLN A 162 -31.64 -12.20 34.01
N ASP A 163 -32.21 -11.01 34.28
CA ASP A 163 -32.71 -10.66 35.62
C ASP A 163 -34.13 -11.16 35.96
N LEU A 164 -34.86 -11.76 35.00
CA LEU A 164 -36.19 -12.35 35.24
C LEU A 164 -36.25 -13.84 34.87
N PRO A 165 -36.17 -14.77 35.84
CA PRO A 165 -36.52 -16.16 35.57
C PRO A 165 -38.03 -16.30 35.32
N LYS A 166 -38.39 -17.15 34.32
CA LYS A 166 -39.77 -17.56 33.92
C LYS A 166 -40.50 -16.70 32.87
N LYS A 167 -39.84 -16.42 31.74
CA LYS A 167 -40.45 -16.43 30.38
C LYS A 167 -39.29 -16.49 29.37
N GLY A 168 -38.95 -17.61 28.74
CA GLY A 168 -39.85 -18.61 28.19
C GLY A 168 -40.05 -18.31 26.70
N CYS A 169 -39.03 -18.57 25.89
CA CYS A 169 -39.19 -18.82 24.46
C CYS A 169 -40.33 -19.82 24.29
N SER A 170 -41.28 -19.56 23.39
CA SER A 170 -42.53 -20.35 23.37
C SER A 170 -42.18 -21.83 23.17
N PRO A 171 -42.85 -22.79 23.85
CA PRO A 171 -42.72 -24.20 23.48
C PRO A 171 -42.92 -24.39 21.97
N ASP A 172 -43.77 -23.60 21.32
CA ASP A 172 -43.98 -23.62 19.86
C ASP A 172 -42.75 -23.18 19.05
N GLU A 173 -42.01 -22.16 19.50
CA GLU A 173 -40.79 -21.66 18.84
C GLU A 173 -39.66 -22.69 18.96
N LEU A 174 -39.51 -23.26 20.17
CA LEU A 174 -38.53 -24.31 20.44
C LEU A 174 -38.87 -25.58 19.65
N GLN A 175 -40.14 -25.98 19.61
CA GLN A 175 -40.62 -27.11 18.82
C GLN A 175 -40.45 -26.86 17.32
N ALA A 176 -40.76 -25.67 16.81
CA ALA A 176 -40.53 -25.30 15.40
C ALA A 176 -39.04 -25.34 15.03
N LYS A 177 -38.15 -24.90 15.92
CA LYS A 177 -36.69 -24.97 15.72
C LYS A 177 -36.17 -26.40 15.74
N ILE A 178 -36.69 -27.26 16.64
CA ILE A 178 -36.42 -28.70 16.67
C ILE A 178 -36.89 -29.37 15.37
N ASN A 179 -38.13 -29.12 14.95
CA ASN A 179 -38.68 -29.66 13.70
C ASN A 179 -37.84 -29.23 12.48
N SER A 180 -37.43 -27.96 12.41
CA SER A 180 -36.56 -27.44 11.34
C SER A 180 -35.17 -28.10 11.32
N MET A 181 -34.58 -28.37 12.49
CA MET A 181 -33.31 -29.11 12.59
C MET A 181 -33.48 -30.59 12.21
N GLN A 182 -34.57 -31.23 12.62
CA GLN A 182 -34.90 -32.61 12.24
C GLN A 182 -35.10 -32.74 10.72
N GLN A 183 -35.81 -31.79 10.10
CA GLN A 183 -35.97 -31.76 8.64
C GLN A 183 -34.61 -31.61 7.93
N LYS A 184 -33.77 -30.66 8.34
CA LYS A 184 -32.42 -30.50 7.76
C LYS A 184 -31.53 -31.73 7.95
N LEU A 185 -31.64 -32.43 9.08
CA LEU A 185 -30.95 -33.71 9.29
C LEU A 185 -31.47 -34.80 8.35
N PHE A 186 -32.78 -34.86 8.10
CA PHE A 186 -33.39 -35.82 7.17
C PHE A 186 -32.99 -35.53 5.71
N GLU A 187 -33.05 -34.27 5.29
CA GLU A 187 -32.57 -33.80 3.98
C GLU A 187 -31.07 -34.12 3.78
N THR A 188 -30.24 -33.88 4.78
CA THR A 188 -28.80 -34.19 4.74
C THR A 188 -28.56 -35.71 4.67
N ARG A 189 -29.33 -36.50 5.41
CA ARG A 189 -29.26 -37.98 5.37
C ARG A 189 -29.66 -38.53 4.01
N ASN A 190 -30.72 -37.99 3.40
CA ASN A 190 -31.18 -38.37 2.07
C ASN A 190 -30.16 -37.97 0.99
N ARG A 191 -29.57 -36.78 1.08
CA ARG A 191 -28.50 -36.36 0.15
C ARG A 191 -27.24 -37.22 0.30
N ASN A 192 -26.93 -37.68 1.52
CA ASN A 192 -25.81 -38.60 1.74
C ASN A 192 -26.07 -39.99 1.12
N THR A 193 -27.28 -40.55 1.27
CA THR A 193 -27.64 -41.84 0.64
C THR A 193 -27.76 -41.74 -0.88
N GLU A 194 -28.21 -40.60 -1.42
CA GLU A 194 -28.15 -40.29 -2.86
C GLU A 194 -26.69 -40.30 -3.36
N LEU A 195 -25.79 -39.57 -2.70
CA LEU A 195 -24.36 -39.54 -3.06
C LEU A 195 -23.69 -40.92 -2.95
N GLN A 196 -24.05 -41.73 -1.94
CA GLN A 196 -23.59 -43.13 -1.87
C GLN A 196 -24.09 -43.99 -3.04
N SER A 197 -25.31 -43.72 -3.53
CA SER A 197 -25.86 -44.41 -4.72
C SER A 197 -25.12 -43.99 -5.99
N GLN A 198 -24.92 -42.68 -6.18
CA GLN A 198 -24.15 -42.13 -7.30
C GLN A 198 -22.69 -42.63 -7.31
N LEU A 199 -22.04 -42.72 -6.13
CA LEU A 199 -20.69 -43.27 -6.00
C LEU A 199 -20.64 -44.75 -6.39
N LYS A 200 -21.60 -45.58 -5.95
CA LYS A 200 -21.70 -46.99 -6.35
C LYS A 200 -21.98 -47.16 -7.85
N LEU A 201 -22.73 -46.24 -8.45
CA LEU A 201 -22.96 -46.23 -9.91
C LEU A 201 -21.66 -45.88 -10.66
N ALA A 202 -20.94 -44.84 -10.24
CA ALA A 202 -19.65 -44.46 -10.82
C ALA A 202 -18.62 -45.59 -10.69
N GLN A 203 -18.56 -46.27 -9.55
CA GLN A 203 -17.72 -47.46 -9.35
C GLN A 203 -18.06 -48.59 -10.34
N LYS A 204 -19.35 -48.87 -10.59
CA LYS A 204 -19.78 -49.85 -11.60
C LYS A 204 -19.39 -49.44 -13.02
N CYS A 205 -19.54 -48.17 -13.40
CA CYS A 205 -19.13 -47.68 -14.71
C CYS A 205 -17.62 -47.86 -14.93
N LEU A 206 -16.80 -47.45 -13.95
CA LEU A 206 -15.35 -47.64 -13.97
C LEU A 206 -14.97 -49.13 -14.04
N GLN A 207 -15.66 -50.00 -13.31
CA GLN A 207 -15.43 -51.45 -13.34
C GLN A 207 -15.76 -52.07 -14.72
N HIS A 208 -16.75 -51.53 -15.46
CA HIS A 208 -17.03 -51.94 -16.84
C HIS A 208 -16.00 -51.41 -17.86
N GLU A 209 -15.43 -50.21 -17.65
CA GLU A 209 -14.40 -49.63 -18.54
C GLU A 209 -12.98 -50.18 -18.29
N ILE A 210 -12.66 -50.56 -17.06
CA ILE A 210 -11.32 -51.04 -16.67
C ILE A 210 -11.25 -52.57 -16.67
N GLY A 211 -12.36 -53.25 -16.36
CA GLY A 211 -12.47 -54.70 -16.25
C GLY A 211 -12.86 -55.14 -14.83
N GLU A 212 -13.63 -56.23 -14.75
CA GLU A 212 -14.30 -56.67 -13.51
C GLU A 212 -13.34 -56.97 -12.34
N SER A 213 -12.08 -57.31 -12.65
CA SER A 213 -11.02 -57.60 -11.69
C SER A 213 -10.35 -56.38 -11.06
N CYS A 214 -10.66 -55.15 -11.48
CA CYS A 214 -9.98 -53.96 -10.97
C CYS A 214 -10.65 -53.37 -9.72
N ASN A 215 -10.01 -53.56 -8.56
CA ASN A 215 -10.45 -52.95 -7.30
C ASN A 215 -10.04 -51.47 -7.25
N ILE A 216 -11.03 -50.58 -7.30
CA ILE A 216 -10.84 -49.11 -7.35
C ILE A 216 -10.07 -48.56 -6.14
N ASN A 217 -10.13 -49.22 -4.98
CA ASN A 217 -9.34 -48.81 -3.81
C ASN A 217 -7.83 -49.01 -4.03
N ILE A 218 -7.45 -50.02 -4.83
CA ILE A 218 -6.04 -50.26 -5.22
C ILE A 218 -5.58 -49.18 -6.21
N LEU A 219 -6.45 -48.74 -7.14
CA LEU A 219 -6.15 -47.63 -8.05
C LEU A 219 -5.94 -46.32 -7.29
N ALA A 220 -6.84 -45.99 -6.35
CA ALA A 220 -6.75 -44.77 -5.55
C ALA A 220 -5.44 -44.71 -4.74
N ASN A 221 -5.03 -45.83 -4.14
CA ASN A 221 -3.84 -45.89 -3.30
C ASN A 221 -2.51 -45.98 -4.08
N ASN A 222 -2.53 -46.35 -5.37
CA ASN A 222 -1.31 -46.60 -6.17
C ASN A 222 -1.21 -45.71 -7.42
N LEU A 223 -1.72 -44.48 -7.33
CA LEU A 223 -1.85 -43.52 -8.44
C LEU A 223 -0.55 -43.33 -9.26
N ASN A 224 0.61 -43.43 -8.63
CA ASN A 224 1.92 -43.18 -9.23
C ASN A 224 2.63 -44.43 -9.82
N GLN A 225 2.07 -45.63 -9.67
CA GLN A 225 2.60 -46.88 -10.26
C GLN A 225 1.63 -47.50 -11.28
N ALA A 226 0.56 -46.78 -11.61
CA ALA A 226 -0.59 -47.22 -12.38
C ALA A 226 -0.32 -47.33 -13.89
N ASN A 227 0.40 -48.37 -14.34
CA ASN A 227 0.49 -48.76 -15.76
C ASN A 227 -0.83 -49.33 -16.36
N TRP A 228 -1.98 -48.96 -15.79
CA TRP A 228 -3.29 -49.47 -16.15
C TRP A 228 -3.80 -48.86 -17.45
N ARG A 229 -3.78 -49.65 -18.53
CA ARG A 229 -4.48 -49.34 -19.77
C ARG A 229 -5.93 -49.81 -19.66
N GLY A 230 -6.90 -48.90 -19.83
CA GLY A 230 -8.33 -49.23 -19.82
C GLY A 230 -8.72 -50.18 -20.96
N ARG A 231 -9.91 -50.80 -20.89
CA ARG A 231 -10.37 -51.82 -21.85
C ARG A 231 -10.26 -51.38 -23.31
N ALA A 232 -10.56 -50.12 -23.61
CA ALA A 232 -10.40 -49.56 -24.96
C ALA A 232 -8.93 -49.61 -25.45
N GLN A 233 -7.96 -49.24 -24.60
CA GLN A 233 -6.54 -49.33 -24.92
C GLN A 233 -6.02 -50.77 -24.97
N GLN A 234 -6.58 -51.68 -24.16
CA GLN A 234 -6.27 -53.11 -24.26
C GLN A 234 -6.78 -53.68 -25.59
N ILE A 235 -8.00 -53.34 -26.02
CA ILE A 235 -8.56 -53.70 -27.32
C ILE A 235 -7.71 -53.13 -28.46
N ILE A 236 -7.27 -51.87 -28.39
CA ILE A 236 -6.38 -51.27 -29.39
C ILE A 236 -5.04 -52.01 -29.45
N ALA A 237 -4.41 -52.30 -28.31
CA ALA A 237 -3.14 -53.03 -28.27
C ALA A 237 -3.27 -54.49 -28.77
N LEU A 238 -4.37 -55.16 -28.45
CA LEU A 238 -4.67 -56.50 -28.96
C LEU A 238 -4.95 -56.48 -30.47
N ASN A 239 -5.72 -55.52 -30.97
CA ASN A 239 -5.96 -55.35 -32.41
C ASN A 239 -4.67 -55.03 -33.17
N GLN A 240 -3.81 -54.16 -32.63
CA GLN A 240 -2.48 -53.90 -33.17
C GLN A 240 -1.63 -55.17 -33.22
N LYS A 241 -1.60 -55.96 -32.13
CA LYS A 241 -0.83 -57.21 -32.09
C LYS A 241 -1.41 -58.30 -32.97
N VAL A 242 -2.73 -58.39 -33.13
CA VAL A 242 -3.39 -59.29 -34.09
C VAL A 242 -3.10 -58.86 -35.53
N HIS A 243 -3.07 -57.56 -35.82
CA HIS A 243 -2.70 -57.05 -37.14
C HIS A 243 -1.21 -57.30 -37.47
N GLU A 244 -0.32 -57.10 -36.49
CA GLU A 244 1.10 -57.45 -36.59
C GLU A 244 1.31 -58.96 -36.78
N LEU A 245 0.60 -59.80 -36.02
CA LEU A 245 0.69 -61.26 -36.15
C LEU A 245 0.13 -61.75 -37.49
N LYS A 246 -0.92 -61.12 -38.03
CA LYS A 246 -1.41 -61.38 -39.39
C LYS A 246 -0.36 -61.00 -40.43
N ALA A 247 0.16 -59.76 -40.42
CA ALA A 247 1.21 -59.34 -41.35
C ALA A 247 2.49 -60.19 -41.29
N ARG A 248 2.83 -60.74 -40.10
CA ARG A 248 3.88 -61.74 -39.94
C ARG A 248 3.49 -63.11 -40.55
N LEU A 249 2.25 -63.55 -40.40
CA LEU A 249 1.74 -64.79 -40.99
C LEU A 249 1.74 -64.69 -42.52
N ASP A 250 1.20 -63.60 -43.07
CA ASP A 250 1.16 -63.29 -44.50
C ASP A 250 2.58 -63.36 -45.10
N PHE A 251 3.57 -62.74 -44.43
CA PHE A 251 4.99 -62.79 -44.83
C PHE A 251 5.63 -64.20 -44.70
N TYR A 252 5.16 -65.03 -43.77
CA TYR A 252 5.58 -66.43 -43.67
C TYR A 252 4.94 -67.32 -44.73
N GLU A 253 3.70 -67.04 -45.15
CA GLU A 253 3.01 -67.76 -46.23
C GLU A 253 3.65 -67.42 -47.60
N ASP A 254 3.90 -66.13 -47.90
CA ASP A 254 4.67 -65.71 -49.08
C ASP A 254 6.02 -66.45 -49.17
N ARG A 255 6.76 -66.52 -48.05
CA ARG A 255 8.04 -67.25 -47.99
C ARG A 255 7.93 -68.77 -47.92
N ALA A 256 6.75 -69.32 -47.63
CA ALA A 256 6.50 -70.76 -47.69
C ALA A 256 6.25 -71.19 -49.14
N VAL A 257 5.53 -70.37 -49.93
CA VAL A 257 5.33 -70.59 -51.37
C VAL A 257 6.67 -70.64 -52.10
N ASP A 258 7.55 -69.66 -51.84
CA ASP A 258 8.91 -69.55 -52.41
C ASP A 258 9.85 -70.72 -52.01
N ARG A 259 9.43 -71.57 -51.05
CA ARG A 259 10.17 -72.76 -50.58
C ARG A 259 9.50 -74.09 -50.94
N ALA A 260 8.25 -74.08 -51.41
CA ALA A 260 7.47 -75.28 -51.64
C ALA A 260 7.90 -76.06 -52.90
N GLU A 261 8.51 -75.38 -53.88
CA GLU A 261 8.79 -75.94 -55.22
C GLU A 261 9.79 -77.12 -55.22
N TYR A 262 10.53 -77.33 -54.13
CA TYR A 262 11.47 -78.46 -53.98
C TYR A 262 11.12 -79.46 -52.86
N ALA A 263 10.02 -79.27 -52.11
CA ALA A 263 9.62 -80.19 -51.04
C ALA A 263 8.10 -80.12 -50.75
N ALA A 264 7.30 -80.83 -51.53
CA ALA A 264 5.87 -81.01 -51.25
C ALA A 264 5.67 -81.81 -49.93
N PRO A 265 4.66 -81.49 -49.11
CA PRO A 265 4.70 -81.81 -47.67
C PRO A 265 3.84 -83.01 -47.24
N VAL A 266 4.12 -83.53 -46.04
CA VAL A 266 3.24 -84.47 -45.31
C VAL A 266 2.86 -83.84 -43.96
N PRO A 267 1.58 -83.48 -43.74
CA PRO A 267 1.11 -82.96 -42.46
C PRO A 267 0.75 -84.10 -41.49
N LEU A 268 1.24 -84.01 -40.25
CA LEU A 268 0.77 -84.81 -39.12
C LEU A 268 0.53 -83.88 -37.93
N GLY A 269 -0.71 -83.85 -37.46
CA GLY A 269 -1.13 -83.03 -36.33
C GLY A 269 -1.32 -83.86 -35.06
N SER A 270 -0.89 -83.28 -33.94
CA SER A 270 -1.32 -83.51 -32.55
C SER A 270 -1.21 -84.90 -31.89
N ASP A 271 -0.83 -84.82 -30.61
CA ASP A 271 -1.27 -85.64 -29.47
C ASP A 271 -0.79 -87.11 -29.37
N LEU A 272 0.36 -87.29 -28.71
CA LEU A 272 0.43 -88.23 -27.57
C LEU A 272 1.48 -87.80 -26.52
N GLU A 273 1.22 -88.10 -25.25
CA GLU A 273 2.07 -87.75 -24.10
C GLU A 273 3.29 -88.68 -23.94
N LEU A 274 4.44 -88.10 -23.59
CA LEU A 274 5.62 -88.80 -23.03
C LEU A 274 6.44 -87.81 -22.16
N VAL A 275 7.09 -88.19 -21.05
CA VAL A 275 6.99 -89.40 -20.19
C VAL A 275 7.77 -89.17 -18.87
N THR A 276 7.89 -90.22 -18.03
CA THR A 276 8.72 -90.44 -16.81
C THR A 276 7.98 -90.29 -15.48
N GLY A 277 8.03 -91.25 -14.55
CA GLY A 277 8.58 -92.63 -14.54
C GLY A 277 8.11 -93.36 -13.26
N SER A 278 8.40 -94.63 -12.94
CA SER A 278 9.16 -95.71 -13.62
C SER A 278 8.67 -97.08 -13.10
N CYS A 279 8.90 -98.18 -13.84
CA CYS A 279 8.43 -99.54 -13.48
C CYS A 279 9.27 -100.20 -12.34
N ARG A 280 8.81 -101.23 -11.61
CA ARG A 280 8.61 -102.67 -11.96
C ARG A 280 7.99 -103.38 -10.71
N SER A 281 7.44 -104.61 -10.70
CA SER A 281 7.36 -105.74 -11.65
C SER A 281 6.06 -106.57 -11.40
N HIS A 282 5.60 -107.36 -12.39
CA HIS A 282 4.44 -108.27 -12.27
C HIS A 282 4.81 -109.77 -12.25
N HIS A 283 3.80 -110.62 -12.00
CA HIS A 283 3.85 -112.08 -11.97
C HIS A 283 3.80 -112.75 -13.36
N ALA A 284 4.34 -113.97 -13.44
CA ALA A 284 3.84 -115.09 -14.27
C ALA A 284 4.24 -116.41 -13.57
N SER A 285 3.60 -117.59 -13.64
CA SER A 285 2.34 -118.12 -14.21
C SER A 285 2.58 -119.36 -15.11
N SER A 286 1.86 -120.44 -14.81
CA SER A 286 1.45 -121.56 -15.69
C SER A 286 2.22 -122.90 -15.72
N GLU A 287 1.42 -123.93 -16.05
CA GLU A 287 1.68 -125.26 -16.64
C GLU A 287 2.16 -126.49 -15.82
N ARG A 288 2.05 -127.66 -16.48
CA ARG A 288 1.78 -129.02 -15.92
C ARG A 288 2.57 -130.11 -16.69
N LEU A 289 2.29 -131.40 -16.36
CA LEU A 289 2.76 -132.67 -16.99
C LEU A 289 4.14 -133.17 -16.48
N GLY A 290 4.46 -134.48 -16.40
CA GLY A 290 3.60 -135.67 -16.37
C GLY A 290 4.18 -136.98 -16.97
N GLY A 291 4.40 -138.04 -16.16
CA GLY A 291 4.39 -139.47 -16.58
C GLY A 291 5.72 -140.26 -16.67
N GLY A 292 5.66 -141.59 -16.40
CA GLY A 292 6.68 -142.65 -16.68
C GLY A 292 7.83 -142.80 -15.67
N ASP A 293 8.25 -143.95 -15.09
CA ASP A 293 7.95 -145.42 -15.10
C ASP A 293 9.03 -146.37 -15.73
N GLY A 294 9.19 -147.57 -15.13
CA GLY A 294 10.06 -148.70 -15.53
C GLY A 294 11.41 -148.85 -14.77
N GLY A 295 11.94 -150.04 -14.45
CA GLY A 295 11.38 -151.41 -14.50
C GLY A 295 12.40 -152.57 -14.31
N GLY A 296 11.96 -153.76 -13.81
CA GLY A 296 12.68 -155.06 -13.75
C GLY A 296 13.69 -155.27 -12.59
N ALA A 297 14.14 -156.47 -12.16
CA ALA A 297 13.74 -157.90 -12.32
C ALA A 297 14.52 -158.74 -11.21
N THR A 298 14.60 -160.09 -11.03
CA THR A 298 14.31 -161.34 -11.80
C THR A 298 13.87 -162.54 -10.89
N THR A 299 13.57 -163.67 -11.55
CA THR A 299 13.34 -165.12 -11.21
C THR A 299 14.50 -165.93 -10.54
N ALA A 300 14.41 -167.23 -10.10
CA ALA A 300 13.34 -168.18 -9.65
C ALA A 300 13.90 -169.61 -9.29
N SER A 301 13.04 -170.55 -8.82
CA SER A 301 13.19 -172.05 -8.76
C SER A 301 14.18 -172.71 -7.76
N PHE A 302 14.08 -173.99 -7.30
CA PHE A 302 13.08 -175.10 -7.45
C PHE A 302 13.09 -176.05 -6.19
N ASP A 303 12.22 -177.09 -6.14
CA ASP A 303 11.89 -177.99 -4.99
C ASP A 303 12.43 -179.44 -5.09
N ARG A 304 12.65 -180.13 -3.94
CA ARG A 304 12.32 -181.58 -3.79
C ARG A 304 12.26 -182.19 -2.36
N PHE A 305 11.04 -182.52 -1.93
CA PHE A 305 10.58 -183.81 -1.33
C PHE A 305 11.03 -184.34 0.08
N THR A 306 10.03 -184.43 0.98
CA THR A 306 9.72 -185.53 1.97
C THR A 306 10.70 -185.96 3.08
N PRO A 307 10.24 -186.47 4.26
CA PRO A 307 8.87 -186.58 4.79
C PRO A 307 8.69 -185.90 6.19
N GLY A 308 9.31 -184.75 6.46
CA GLY A 308 9.17 -184.03 7.75
C GLY A 308 7.81 -183.38 8.04
N VAL A 309 6.80 -183.63 7.17
CA VAL A 309 5.68 -182.71 6.90
C VAL A 309 4.90 -182.31 8.14
N ARG A 310 4.47 -183.20 9.03
CA ARG A 310 3.64 -182.81 10.19
C ARG A 310 4.36 -181.88 11.17
N LYS A 311 5.69 -181.98 11.31
CA LYS A 311 6.45 -181.14 12.24
C LYS A 311 6.83 -179.80 11.61
N SER A 312 7.12 -179.77 10.31
CA SER A 312 7.28 -178.53 9.55
C SER A 312 5.95 -177.81 9.33
N GLU A 313 4.82 -178.51 9.21
CA GLU A 313 3.49 -177.93 9.07
C GLU A 313 3.04 -177.24 10.36
N ILE A 314 3.23 -177.85 11.54
CA ILE A 314 2.93 -177.17 12.82
C ILE A 314 3.83 -175.93 12.99
N LEU A 315 5.12 -176.02 12.66
CA LEU A 315 6.04 -174.88 12.75
C LEU A 315 5.72 -173.81 11.68
N HIS A 316 5.25 -174.21 10.50
CA HIS A 316 4.80 -173.30 9.45
C HIS A 316 3.47 -172.63 9.81
N ARG A 317 2.50 -173.34 10.39
CA ARG A 317 1.26 -172.78 10.95
C ARG A 317 1.59 -171.78 12.07
N ALA A 318 2.48 -172.12 12.99
CA ALA A 318 2.93 -171.19 14.03
C ALA A 318 3.67 -169.96 13.45
N LYS A 319 4.43 -170.13 12.37
CA LYS A 319 5.06 -169.01 11.63
C LYS A 319 4.03 -168.18 10.86
N VAL A 320 2.98 -168.80 10.30
CA VAL A 320 1.87 -168.11 9.63
C VAL A 320 1.07 -167.32 10.66
N GLU A 321 0.67 -167.90 11.79
CA GLU A 321 0.03 -167.16 12.89
C GLU A 321 0.91 -166.00 13.41
N ALA A 322 2.23 -166.19 13.49
CA ALA A 322 3.15 -165.14 13.88
C ALA A 322 3.21 -164.01 12.84
N LEU A 323 3.27 -164.35 11.55
CA LEU A 323 3.21 -163.39 10.45
C LEU A 323 1.83 -162.72 10.33
N GLU A 324 0.73 -163.40 10.63
CA GLU A 324 -0.61 -162.84 10.69
C GLU A 324 -0.75 -161.84 11.85
N LYS A 325 -0.21 -162.18 13.03
CA LYS A 325 -0.11 -161.25 14.18
C LYS A 325 0.81 -160.07 13.87
N GLU A 326 1.89 -160.27 13.13
CA GLU A 326 2.79 -159.21 12.67
C GLU A 326 2.12 -158.32 11.62
N ILE A 327 1.41 -158.89 10.64
CA ILE A 327 0.62 -158.16 9.63
C ILE A 327 -0.48 -157.35 10.31
N LEU A 328 -1.23 -157.93 11.26
CA LEU A 328 -2.24 -157.20 12.03
C LEU A 328 -1.62 -156.08 12.88
N SER A 329 -0.44 -156.30 13.48
CA SER A 329 0.31 -155.28 14.20
C SER A 329 0.74 -154.13 13.27
N LEU A 330 1.29 -154.45 12.10
CA LEU A 330 1.71 -153.47 11.09
C LEU A 330 0.52 -152.73 10.45
N GLN A 331 -0.61 -153.40 10.23
CA GLN A 331 -1.87 -152.79 9.78
C GLN A 331 -2.41 -151.81 10.82
N ASN A 332 -2.45 -152.21 12.09
CA ASN A 332 -2.83 -151.33 13.19
C ASN A 332 -1.89 -150.13 13.28
N GLN A 333 -0.57 -150.34 13.26
CA GLN A 333 0.42 -149.25 13.25
C GLN A 333 0.25 -148.30 12.05
N LEU A 334 -0.02 -148.84 10.86
CA LEU A 334 -0.20 -148.04 9.64
C LEU A 334 -1.48 -147.20 9.69
N GLU A 335 -2.57 -147.74 10.25
CA GLU A 335 -3.80 -146.96 10.48
C GLU A 335 -3.62 -145.94 11.61
N ASP A 336 -2.86 -146.26 12.65
CA ASP A 336 -2.45 -145.33 13.70
C ASP A 336 -1.64 -144.16 13.13
N GLN A 337 -0.75 -144.42 12.16
CA GLN A 337 0.00 -143.39 11.43
C GLN A 337 -0.87 -142.59 10.46
N ARG A 338 -1.87 -143.20 9.80
CA ARG A 338 -2.88 -142.49 9.00
C ARG A 338 -3.70 -141.54 9.87
N SER A 339 -4.16 -142.00 11.03
CA SER A 339 -4.90 -141.21 12.02
C SER A 339 -4.07 -140.02 12.52
N LYS A 340 -2.81 -140.25 12.93
CA LYS A 340 -1.85 -139.18 13.31
C LYS A 340 -1.62 -138.19 12.17
N THR A 341 -1.45 -138.68 10.93
CA THR A 341 -1.29 -137.84 9.74
C THR A 341 -2.54 -137.00 9.46
N LEU A 342 -3.74 -137.56 9.64
CA LEU A 342 -5.00 -136.82 9.47
C LEU A 342 -5.17 -135.75 10.55
N ALA A 343 -4.89 -136.07 11.81
CA ALA A 343 -4.91 -135.11 12.92
C ALA A 343 -3.90 -133.97 12.69
N LEU A 344 -2.69 -134.27 12.20
CA LEU A 344 -1.71 -133.25 11.81
C LEU A 344 -2.16 -132.43 10.60
N LYS A 345 -2.84 -133.01 9.61
CA LYS A 345 -3.41 -132.26 8.48
C LYS A 345 -4.53 -131.31 8.92
N VAL A 346 -5.44 -131.76 9.79
CA VAL A 346 -6.48 -130.90 10.39
C VAL A 346 -5.82 -129.78 11.20
N ARG A 347 -4.87 -130.10 12.09
CA ARG A 347 -4.14 -129.08 12.87
C ARG A 347 -3.44 -128.04 11.98
N ASN A 348 -2.77 -128.46 10.90
CA ASN A 348 -2.14 -127.53 9.96
C ASN A 348 -3.17 -126.68 9.21
N LYS A 349 -4.31 -127.26 8.79
CA LYS A 349 -5.40 -126.50 8.18
C LYS A 349 -5.92 -125.42 9.14
N ASN A 350 -6.26 -125.79 10.37
CA ASN A 350 -6.72 -124.84 11.40
C ASN A 350 -5.67 -123.76 11.68
N LEU A 351 -4.38 -124.11 11.84
CA LEU A 351 -3.31 -123.12 12.03
C LEU A 351 -3.15 -122.17 10.84
N ASN A 352 -3.32 -122.66 9.61
CA ASN A 352 -3.27 -121.82 8.41
C ASN A 352 -4.52 -120.93 8.27
N GLU A 353 -5.69 -121.38 8.72
CA GLU A 353 -6.90 -120.57 8.81
C GLU A 353 -6.76 -119.46 9.86
N GLU A 354 -6.22 -119.76 11.05
CA GLU A 354 -5.90 -118.75 12.06
C GLU A 354 -4.82 -117.77 11.56
N MET A 355 -3.74 -118.25 10.94
CA MET A 355 -2.71 -117.40 10.34
C MET A 355 -3.29 -116.45 9.29
N ASN A 356 -4.21 -116.92 8.45
CA ASN A 356 -4.90 -116.08 7.47
C ASN A 356 -5.79 -115.03 8.14
N LYS A 357 -6.52 -115.36 9.23
CA LYS A 357 -7.29 -114.38 10.02
C LYS A 357 -6.39 -113.30 10.61
N TYR A 358 -5.28 -113.68 11.25
CA TYR A 358 -4.31 -112.72 11.80
C TYR A 358 -3.67 -111.86 10.72
N LYS A 359 -3.43 -112.39 9.51
CA LYS A 359 -2.96 -111.59 8.38
C LYS A 359 -3.99 -110.57 7.90
N ILE A 360 -5.26 -110.95 7.81
CA ILE A 360 -6.34 -110.02 7.44
C ILE A 360 -6.47 -108.92 8.51
N LEU A 361 -6.52 -109.30 9.79
CA LEU A 361 -6.59 -108.35 10.90
C LEU A 361 -5.37 -107.41 10.98
N TYR A 362 -4.18 -107.89 10.62
CA TYR A 362 -2.98 -107.06 10.51
C TYR A 362 -3.12 -106.01 9.41
N ASN A 363 -3.55 -106.40 8.21
CA ASN A 363 -3.82 -105.49 7.11
C ASN A 363 -4.89 -104.44 7.47
N GLU A 364 -5.99 -104.86 8.12
CA GLU A 364 -7.06 -103.97 8.58
C GLU A 364 -6.55 -102.93 9.60
N LEU A 365 -5.64 -103.33 10.50
CA LEU A 365 -4.99 -102.42 11.45
C LEU A 365 -3.95 -101.50 10.80
N GLU A 366 -3.27 -101.96 9.75
CA GLU A 366 -2.32 -101.17 8.94
C GLU A 366 -3.07 -100.08 8.17
N GLU A 367 -4.12 -100.44 7.42
CA GLU A 367 -5.02 -99.49 6.73
C GLU A 367 -5.68 -98.49 7.70
N GLN A 368 -6.12 -98.94 8.88
CA GLN A 368 -6.66 -98.05 9.91
C GLN A 368 -5.60 -97.09 10.47
N THR A 369 -4.35 -97.53 10.58
CA THR A 369 -3.22 -96.70 11.05
C THR A 369 -2.88 -95.62 10.03
N ASP A 370 -2.81 -95.97 8.74
CA ASP A 370 -2.57 -95.03 7.64
C ASP A 370 -3.71 -94.02 7.47
N PHE A 371 -4.97 -94.46 7.61
CA PHE A 371 -6.13 -93.56 7.62
C PHE A 371 -6.07 -92.57 8.79
N ASN A 372 -5.74 -93.05 10.00
CA ASN A 372 -5.57 -92.20 11.18
C ASN A 372 -4.40 -91.21 11.01
N GLY A 373 -3.26 -91.66 10.49
CA GLY A 373 -2.11 -90.79 10.19
C GLY A 373 -2.46 -89.71 9.16
N THR A 374 -3.16 -90.08 8.09
CA THR A 374 -3.64 -89.15 7.06
C THR A 374 -4.61 -88.11 7.63
N ASN A 375 -5.53 -88.53 8.51
CA ASN A 375 -6.46 -87.64 9.21
C ASN A 375 -5.75 -86.69 10.18
N ILE A 376 -4.76 -87.18 10.95
CA ILE A 376 -3.93 -86.37 11.85
C ILE A 376 -3.12 -85.33 11.07
N ASN A 377 -2.49 -85.72 9.96
CA ASN A 377 -1.77 -84.79 9.08
C ASN A 377 -2.72 -83.72 8.51
N THR A 378 -3.87 -84.13 7.98
CA THR A 378 -4.91 -83.21 7.47
C THR A 378 -5.43 -82.24 8.55
N MET A 379 -5.50 -82.65 9.81
CA MET A 379 -5.88 -81.80 10.93
C MET A 379 -4.76 -80.84 11.32
N ASN A 380 -3.51 -81.32 11.36
CA ASN A 380 -2.33 -80.51 11.63
C ASN A 380 -2.13 -79.42 10.56
N ASP A 381 -2.33 -79.74 9.29
CA ASP A 381 -2.26 -78.77 8.19
C ASP A 381 -3.33 -77.68 8.31
N LYS A 382 -4.55 -78.03 8.72
CA LYS A 382 -5.61 -77.04 9.01
C LYS A 382 -5.24 -76.13 10.20
N LEU A 383 -4.62 -76.67 11.24
CA LEU A 383 -4.12 -75.89 12.39
C LEU A 383 -2.93 -75.00 12.00
N ASN A 384 -2.01 -75.49 11.16
CA ASN A 384 -0.91 -74.71 10.59
C ASN A 384 -1.42 -73.54 9.73
N GLN A 385 -2.40 -73.80 8.84
CA GLN A 385 -3.05 -72.77 8.04
C GLN A 385 -3.75 -71.72 8.92
N GLN A 386 -4.45 -72.14 9.98
CA GLN A 386 -5.08 -71.21 10.92
C GLN A 386 -4.04 -70.35 11.66
N ARG A 387 -2.93 -70.94 12.14
CA ARG A 387 -1.85 -70.17 12.77
C ARG A 387 -1.31 -69.10 11.82
N ILE A 388 -0.96 -69.48 10.60
CA ILE A 388 -0.43 -68.55 9.58
C ILE A 388 -1.45 -67.43 9.25
N GLN A 389 -2.76 -67.74 9.22
CA GLN A 389 -3.78 -66.70 9.04
C GLN A 389 -3.87 -65.71 10.21
N TYR A 390 -3.63 -66.14 11.45
CA TYR A 390 -3.58 -65.22 12.60
C TYR A 390 -2.26 -64.45 12.67
N GLU A 391 -1.14 -65.10 12.32
CA GLU A 391 0.19 -64.51 12.25
C GLU A 391 0.24 -63.36 11.22
N ASN A 392 -0.20 -63.62 9.99
CA ASN A 392 -0.34 -62.60 8.95
C ASN A 392 -1.23 -61.43 9.39
N ARG A 393 -2.38 -61.68 10.01
CA ARG A 393 -3.28 -60.62 10.51
C ARG A 393 -2.65 -59.78 11.63
N LEU A 394 -1.82 -60.37 12.47
CA LEU A 394 -1.10 -59.64 13.52
C LEU A 394 -0.01 -58.75 12.92
N ASP A 395 0.69 -59.21 11.88
CA ASP A 395 1.69 -58.41 11.18
C ASP A 395 1.07 -57.33 10.27
N ASP A 396 -0.08 -57.59 9.63
CA ASP A 396 -0.91 -56.56 8.99
C ASP A 396 -1.29 -55.46 10.01
N MET A 397 -1.81 -55.85 11.19
CA MET A 397 -2.16 -54.90 12.25
C MET A 397 -0.95 -54.13 12.80
N ARG A 398 0.25 -54.74 12.83
CA ARG A 398 1.49 -54.06 13.21
C ARG A 398 1.91 -53.04 12.15
N GLY A 399 1.83 -53.39 10.87
CA GLY A 399 2.11 -52.46 9.76
C GLY A 399 1.17 -51.25 9.76
N GLU A 400 -0.13 -51.50 9.94
CA GLU A 400 -1.14 -50.44 10.13
C GLU A 400 -0.81 -49.54 11.34
N LEU A 401 -0.46 -50.12 12.49
CA LEU A 401 -0.13 -49.37 13.70
C LEU A 401 1.14 -48.52 13.55
N VAL A 402 2.18 -49.03 12.87
CA VAL A 402 3.38 -48.26 12.54
C VAL A 402 3.02 -47.08 11.64
N ARG A 403 2.30 -47.31 10.52
CA ARG A 403 1.94 -46.25 9.57
C ARG A 403 1.09 -45.15 10.24
N VAL A 404 0.10 -45.52 11.06
CA VAL A 404 -0.71 -44.56 11.82
C VAL A 404 0.13 -43.79 12.85
N THR A 405 1.15 -44.43 13.44
CA THR A 405 2.07 -43.74 14.37
C THR A 405 2.96 -42.74 13.62
N GLU A 406 3.46 -43.10 12.44
CA GLU A 406 4.26 -42.20 11.58
C GLU A 406 3.43 -41.01 11.05
N GLU A 407 2.19 -41.25 10.61
CA GLU A 407 1.25 -40.22 10.15
C GLU A 407 0.87 -39.25 11.27
N ARG A 408 0.60 -39.77 12.47
CA ARG A 408 0.39 -38.98 13.69
C ARG A 408 1.61 -38.13 14.04
N ASP A 409 2.81 -38.69 13.91
CA ASP A 409 4.05 -38.01 14.26
C ASP A 409 4.45 -36.96 13.20
N LEU A 410 4.13 -37.17 11.92
CA LEU A 410 4.23 -36.15 10.89
C LEU A 410 3.26 -35.00 11.15
N SER A 411 1.99 -35.33 11.44
CA SER A 411 0.94 -34.35 11.76
C SER A 411 1.28 -33.52 12.99
N ARG A 412 1.90 -34.14 14.02
CA ARG A 412 2.37 -33.43 15.22
C ARG A 412 3.47 -32.42 14.88
N ARG A 413 4.50 -32.82 14.12
CA ARG A 413 5.59 -31.91 13.71
C ARG A 413 5.06 -30.71 12.91
N GLN A 414 4.11 -30.93 11.99
CA GLN A 414 3.46 -29.84 11.25
C GLN A 414 2.67 -28.89 12.17
N MET A 415 2.01 -29.41 13.20
CA MET A 415 1.32 -28.59 14.19
C MET A 415 2.29 -27.79 15.07
N GLU A 416 3.42 -28.39 15.46
CA GLU A 416 4.51 -27.74 16.19
C GLU A 416 5.15 -26.60 15.36
N GLU A 417 5.41 -26.84 14.08
CA GLU A 417 5.94 -25.85 13.12
C GLU A 417 4.98 -24.66 12.92
N LEU A 418 3.70 -24.94 12.65
CA LEU A 418 2.66 -23.91 12.52
C LEU A 418 2.47 -23.11 13.82
N SER A 419 2.59 -23.76 14.99
CA SER A 419 2.54 -23.09 16.29
C SER A 419 3.76 -22.19 16.53
N GLY A 420 4.95 -22.61 16.09
CA GLY A 420 6.16 -21.79 16.13
C GLY A 420 6.03 -20.53 15.27
N MET A 421 5.66 -20.69 13.99
CA MET A 421 5.41 -19.57 13.07
C MET A 421 4.31 -18.63 13.59
N HIS A 422 3.25 -19.15 14.22
CA HIS A 422 2.22 -18.31 14.84
C HIS A 422 2.78 -17.47 16.01
N LEU A 423 3.64 -18.04 16.85
CA LEU A 423 4.26 -17.34 17.98
C LEU A 423 5.25 -16.26 17.50
N GLU A 424 6.01 -16.53 16.44
CA GLU A 424 6.87 -15.55 15.78
C GLU A 424 6.06 -14.39 15.20
N LEU A 425 5.01 -14.68 14.43
CA LEU A 425 4.11 -13.67 13.87
C LEU A 425 3.46 -12.82 14.96
N GLN A 426 2.99 -13.44 16.05
CA GLN A 426 2.43 -12.72 17.20
C GLN A 426 3.46 -11.80 17.87
N THR A 427 4.72 -12.23 17.93
CA THR A 427 5.84 -11.44 18.48
C THR A 427 6.17 -10.25 17.58
N VAL A 428 6.21 -10.46 16.25
CA VAL A 428 6.42 -9.38 15.27
C VAL A 428 5.28 -8.36 15.32
N VAL A 429 4.01 -8.79 15.41
CA VAL A 429 2.86 -7.89 15.56
C VAL A 429 3.01 -7.01 16.80
N LYS A 430 3.27 -7.61 17.97
CA LYS A 430 3.50 -6.86 19.23
C LYS A 430 4.63 -5.84 19.12
N GLN A 431 5.73 -6.17 18.42
CA GLN A 431 6.82 -5.22 18.16
C GLN A 431 6.39 -4.06 17.24
N LYS A 432 5.56 -4.33 16.23
CA LYS A 432 5.02 -3.28 15.34
C LYS A 432 4.02 -2.38 16.06
N ASP A 433 3.18 -2.91 16.93
CA ASP A 433 2.25 -2.12 17.75
C ASP A 433 2.99 -1.11 18.65
N VAL A 434 4.06 -1.54 19.32
CA VAL A 434 4.92 -0.66 20.13
C VAL A 434 5.60 0.41 19.27
N ALA A 435 6.10 0.07 18.08
CA ALA A 435 6.68 1.04 17.15
C ALA A 435 5.62 2.04 16.63
N MET A 436 4.40 1.60 16.37
CA MET A 436 3.28 2.46 15.96
C MET A 436 2.87 3.42 17.08
N ALA A 437 2.80 2.97 18.33
CA ALA A 437 2.53 3.84 19.48
C ALA A 437 3.61 4.93 19.63
N SER A 438 4.89 4.55 19.53
CA SER A 438 6.02 5.49 19.58
C SER A 438 5.95 6.56 18.47
N LEU A 439 5.59 6.17 17.24
CA LEU A 439 5.38 7.10 16.13
C LEU A 439 4.16 8.00 16.34
N GLN A 440 3.06 7.49 16.89
CA GLN A 440 1.89 8.31 17.23
C GLN A 440 2.22 9.37 18.28
N ASP A 441 2.99 9.04 19.31
CA ASP A 441 3.41 10.01 20.33
C ASP A 441 4.41 11.05 19.77
N MET A 442 5.29 10.65 18.85
CA MET A 442 6.12 11.60 18.10
C MET A 442 5.28 12.56 17.26
N ILE A 443 4.23 12.08 16.59
CA ILE A 443 3.29 12.92 15.83
C ILE A 443 2.55 13.89 16.76
N LYS A 444 1.97 13.41 17.87
CA LYS A 444 1.29 14.27 18.88
C LYS A 444 2.23 15.37 19.40
N LYS A 445 3.51 15.06 19.61
CA LYS A 445 4.52 16.04 20.01
C LYS A 445 4.77 17.07 18.90
N LEU A 446 5.03 16.63 17.66
CA LEU A 446 5.25 17.54 16.53
C LEU A 446 4.05 18.46 16.25
N GLU A 447 2.82 17.96 16.41
CA GLU A 447 1.62 18.80 16.35
C GLU A 447 1.55 19.82 17.49
N MET A 448 1.97 19.44 18.71
CA MET A 448 2.02 20.34 19.86
C MET A 448 3.09 21.41 19.67
N ASP A 449 4.28 21.04 19.20
CA ASP A 449 5.38 21.94 18.87
C ASP A 449 4.96 22.90 17.73
N LEU A 450 4.24 22.42 16.71
CA LEU A 450 3.66 23.24 15.64
C LEU A 450 2.55 24.18 16.15
N ARG A 451 1.69 23.72 17.07
CA ARG A 451 0.68 24.56 17.75
C ARG A 451 1.33 25.62 18.65
N ALA A 452 2.44 25.31 19.32
CA ALA A 452 3.22 26.27 20.09
C ALA A 452 3.90 27.31 19.19
N LEU A 453 4.52 26.87 18.08
CA LEU A 453 5.17 27.76 17.11
C LEU A 453 4.17 28.70 16.41
N SER A 454 3.04 28.17 15.95
CA SER A 454 1.99 28.97 15.31
C SER A 454 1.25 29.87 16.31
N GLY A 455 0.99 29.41 17.54
CA GLY A 455 0.44 30.23 18.61
C GLY A 455 1.39 31.37 19.01
N GLY A 456 2.68 31.07 19.20
CA GLY A 456 3.71 32.07 19.50
C GLY A 456 3.93 33.07 18.36
N PHE A 457 3.90 32.62 17.10
CA PHE A 457 3.92 33.51 15.94
C PHE A 457 2.69 34.43 15.89
N LEU A 458 1.49 33.88 16.08
CA LEU A 458 0.26 34.68 16.12
C LEU A 458 0.22 35.66 17.29
N PHE A 459 0.75 35.29 18.45
CA PHE A 459 0.85 36.16 19.64
C PHE A 459 1.88 37.28 19.42
N SER A 460 3.08 36.94 18.95
CA SER A 460 4.12 37.91 18.57
C SER A 460 3.59 38.90 17.52
N CYS A 461 2.92 38.40 16.47
CA CYS A 461 2.24 39.21 15.47
C CYS A 461 0.98 39.92 15.99
N ARG A 462 0.56 39.77 17.25
CA ARG A 462 -0.59 40.49 17.84
C ARG A 462 -0.14 41.59 18.78
N GLU A 463 0.94 41.35 19.52
CA GLU A 463 1.55 42.36 20.40
C GLU A 463 2.33 43.41 19.59
N PHE A 464 3.20 43.02 18.65
CA PHE A 464 3.91 43.99 17.78
C PHE A 464 2.95 44.90 16.97
N ARG A 465 1.76 44.41 16.62
CA ARG A 465 0.76 45.18 15.85
C ARG A 465 -0.14 46.09 16.68
N LYS A 466 0.09 46.25 17.99
CA LYS A 466 -0.62 47.27 18.78
C LYS A 466 0.14 48.59 18.82
N GLU A 467 1.35 48.60 19.36
CA GLU A 467 2.06 49.85 19.69
C GLU A 467 2.45 50.64 18.43
N GLU A 468 3.02 49.99 17.41
CA GLU A 468 3.40 50.66 16.16
C GLU A 468 2.18 51.19 15.39
N PHE A 469 1.06 50.46 15.37
CA PHE A 469 -0.15 50.89 14.70
C PHE A 469 -0.89 51.99 15.46
N VAL A 470 -0.83 52.03 16.80
CA VAL A 470 -1.36 53.16 17.58
C VAL A 470 -0.57 54.43 17.26
N GLY A 471 0.77 54.39 17.27
CA GLY A 471 1.59 55.55 16.90
C GLY A 471 1.33 56.06 15.48
N ILE A 472 1.11 55.16 14.51
CA ILE A 472 0.74 55.53 13.14
C ILE A 472 -0.68 56.11 13.07
N LEU A 473 -1.66 55.55 13.81
CA LEU A 473 -3.03 56.05 13.85
C LEU A 473 -3.12 57.43 14.51
N ASP A 474 -2.39 57.66 15.61
CA ASP A 474 -2.32 58.95 16.28
C ASP A 474 -1.68 60.01 15.37
N ALA A 475 -0.61 59.66 14.64
CA ALA A 475 0.02 60.56 13.66
C ALA A 475 -0.94 60.92 12.49
N LEU A 476 -1.64 59.92 11.92
CA LEU A 476 -2.63 60.15 10.86
C LEU A 476 -3.84 60.95 11.36
N GLU A 477 -4.25 60.79 12.62
CA GLU A 477 -5.30 61.59 13.25
C GLU A 477 -4.84 63.05 13.44
N VAL A 478 -3.58 63.28 13.82
CA VAL A 478 -3.00 64.64 13.86
C VAL A 478 -2.95 65.28 12.47
N GLU A 479 -2.46 64.58 11.44
CA GLU A 479 -2.45 65.08 10.06
C GLU A 479 -3.86 65.40 9.56
N LYS A 480 -4.84 64.52 9.80
CA LYS A 480 -6.25 64.73 9.46
C LYS A 480 -6.79 66.00 10.13
N ASN A 481 -6.51 66.21 11.42
CA ASN A 481 -6.95 67.40 12.15
C ASN A 481 -6.28 68.69 11.62
N GLN A 482 -5.01 68.62 11.21
CA GLN A 482 -4.30 69.74 10.58
C GLN A 482 -4.85 70.07 9.18
N LEU A 483 -5.20 69.05 8.38
CA LEU A 483 -5.87 69.22 7.09
C LEU A 483 -7.29 69.81 7.24
N MET A 484 -8.05 69.41 8.26
CA MET A 484 -9.35 70.04 8.57
C MET A 484 -9.19 71.51 8.95
N LEU A 485 -8.18 71.85 9.76
CA LEU A 485 -7.90 73.23 10.14
C LEU A 485 -7.52 74.09 8.91
N LEU A 486 -6.65 73.59 8.04
CA LEU A 486 -6.29 74.25 6.78
C LEU A 486 -7.52 74.45 5.88
N THR A 487 -8.36 73.42 5.74
CA THR A 487 -9.62 73.48 4.97
C THR A 487 -10.55 74.55 5.52
N LYS A 488 -10.69 74.66 6.84
CA LYS A 488 -11.46 75.72 7.48
C LYS A 488 -10.87 77.11 7.18
N THR A 489 -9.56 77.30 7.37
CA THR A 489 -8.89 78.60 7.13
C THR A 489 -9.00 79.04 5.66
N LEU A 490 -8.98 78.11 4.71
CA LEU A 490 -9.23 78.39 3.30
C LEU A 490 -10.70 78.78 3.05
N GLY A 491 -11.66 78.13 3.72
CA GLY A 491 -13.07 78.52 3.70
C GLY A 491 -13.31 79.93 4.25
N ASP A 492 -12.75 80.24 5.43
CA ASP A 492 -12.86 81.56 6.07
C ASP A 492 -12.23 82.67 5.20
N ARG A 493 -11.10 82.39 4.52
CA ARG A 493 -10.50 83.29 3.51
C ARG A 493 -11.39 83.48 2.28
N LEU A 494 -11.96 82.39 1.74
CA LEU A 494 -12.83 82.43 0.56
C LEU A 494 -14.11 83.25 0.83
N GLU A 495 -14.70 83.10 2.01
CA GLU A 495 -15.89 83.87 2.42
C GLU A 495 -15.56 85.35 2.64
N THR A 496 -14.37 85.64 3.17
CA THR A 496 -13.86 87.02 3.27
C THR A 496 -13.69 87.68 1.89
N GLU A 497 -13.19 86.95 0.88
CA GLU A 497 -13.09 87.47 -0.49
C GLU A 497 -14.46 87.58 -1.19
N ARG A 498 -15.42 86.70 -0.89
CA ARG A 498 -16.82 86.85 -1.34
C ARG A 498 -17.43 88.15 -0.81
N ALA A 499 -17.34 88.41 0.49
CA ALA A 499 -17.87 89.63 1.10
C ALA A 499 -17.23 90.91 0.52
N LYS A 500 -15.92 90.90 0.25
CA LYS A 500 -15.24 92.00 -0.47
C LYS A 500 -15.76 92.18 -1.90
N ASN A 501 -15.98 91.09 -2.63
CA ASN A 501 -16.48 91.11 -4.00
C ASN A 501 -17.93 91.63 -4.05
N GLU A 502 -18.80 91.21 -3.13
CA GLU A 502 -20.17 91.73 -3.01
C GLU A 502 -20.18 93.23 -2.68
N ALA A 503 -19.34 93.68 -1.73
CA ALA A 503 -19.19 95.11 -1.43
C ALA A 503 -18.68 95.91 -2.65
N ALA A 504 -17.76 95.37 -3.43
CA ALA A 504 -17.30 95.97 -4.67
C ALA A 504 -18.41 96.04 -5.74
N GLN A 505 -19.22 94.98 -5.87
CA GLN A 505 -20.38 94.95 -6.77
C GLN A 505 -21.46 95.96 -6.36
N GLU A 506 -21.70 96.13 -5.05
CA GLU A 506 -22.63 97.13 -4.52
C GLU A 506 -22.14 98.56 -4.83
N GLN A 507 -20.84 98.84 -4.70
CA GLN A 507 -20.25 100.12 -5.11
C GLN A 507 -20.35 100.35 -6.62
N ILE A 508 -20.11 99.32 -7.44
CA ILE A 508 -20.33 99.37 -8.89
C ILE A 508 -21.81 99.66 -9.21
N GLY A 509 -22.76 99.08 -8.45
CA GLY A 509 -24.19 99.39 -8.54
C GLY A 509 -24.51 100.86 -8.21
N LYS A 510 -23.96 101.38 -7.11
CA LYS A 510 -24.08 102.79 -6.71
C LYS A 510 -23.52 103.75 -7.77
N LEU A 511 -22.39 103.41 -8.38
CA LEU A 511 -21.79 104.17 -9.49
C LEU A 511 -22.63 104.11 -10.77
N LYS A 512 -23.12 102.93 -11.17
CA LYS A 512 -24.05 102.79 -12.31
C LYS A 512 -25.33 103.63 -12.11
N ALA A 513 -25.93 103.59 -10.93
CA ALA A 513 -27.10 104.42 -10.60
C ALA A 513 -26.78 105.93 -10.58
N ARG A 514 -25.54 106.34 -10.24
CA ARG A 514 -25.08 107.72 -10.38
C ARG A 514 -24.92 108.10 -11.85
N ILE A 515 -24.34 107.24 -12.68
CA ILE A 515 -24.18 107.44 -14.12
C ILE A 515 -25.54 107.64 -14.79
N SER A 516 -26.52 106.74 -14.57
CA SER A 516 -27.84 106.90 -15.21
C SER A 516 -28.63 108.13 -14.75
N ARG A 517 -28.40 108.64 -13.53
CA ARG A 517 -28.93 109.96 -13.12
C ARG A 517 -28.26 111.13 -13.84
N LEU A 518 -26.98 111.00 -14.21
CA LEU A 518 -26.29 112.00 -15.04
C LEU A 518 -26.74 111.90 -16.51
N GLU A 519 -26.93 110.69 -17.05
CA GLU A 519 -27.48 110.46 -18.40
C GLU A 519 -28.90 111.02 -18.59
N VAL A 520 -29.72 111.06 -17.54
CA VAL A 520 -31.03 111.74 -17.56
C VAL A 520 -30.83 113.26 -17.53
N LYS A 521 -30.00 113.80 -16.63
CA LYS A 521 -29.72 115.24 -16.56
C LYS A 521 -29.11 115.79 -17.85
N ILE A 522 -28.25 115.04 -18.52
CA ILE A 522 -27.69 115.38 -19.83
C ILE A 522 -28.83 115.49 -20.85
N ARG A 523 -29.71 114.48 -20.94
CA ARG A 523 -30.87 114.50 -21.85
C ARG A 523 -31.89 115.60 -21.55
N ASP A 524 -32.00 116.06 -20.32
CA ASP A 524 -32.86 117.21 -19.98
C ASP A 524 -32.19 118.56 -20.31
N LEU A 525 -30.86 118.66 -20.12
CA LEU A 525 -30.08 119.81 -20.58
C LEU A 525 -30.00 119.92 -22.10
N GLU A 526 -29.99 118.79 -22.82
CA GLU A 526 -30.07 118.74 -24.29
C GLU A 526 -31.42 119.32 -24.77
N LYS A 527 -32.54 118.95 -24.15
CA LYS A 527 -33.87 119.54 -24.44
C LYS A 527 -33.94 121.03 -24.11
N GLU A 528 -33.40 121.44 -22.96
CA GLU A 528 -33.34 122.87 -22.58
C GLU A 528 -32.48 123.66 -23.59
N LEU A 529 -31.36 123.09 -24.06
CA LEU A 529 -30.51 123.68 -25.09
C LEU A 529 -31.23 123.80 -26.44
N ASP A 530 -31.99 122.78 -26.85
CA ASP A 530 -32.83 122.84 -28.06
C ASP A 530 -33.91 123.92 -27.93
N VAL A 531 -34.63 123.98 -26.81
CA VAL A 531 -35.64 125.02 -26.52
C VAL A 531 -35.00 126.41 -26.47
N GLN A 532 -33.79 126.56 -25.93
CA GLN A 532 -33.04 127.81 -25.97
C GLN A 532 -32.55 128.15 -27.39
N SER A 533 -32.22 127.15 -28.21
CA SER A 533 -31.87 127.34 -29.62
C SER A 533 -33.09 127.84 -30.41
N ASP A 534 -34.29 127.31 -30.14
CA ASP A 534 -35.54 127.70 -30.79
C ASP A 534 -36.07 129.04 -30.27
N LYS A 535 -35.89 129.35 -28.98
CA LYS A 535 -36.04 130.71 -28.44
C LYS A 535 -35.10 131.67 -29.17
N LYS A 536 -33.80 131.37 -29.31
CA LYS A 536 -32.84 132.20 -30.06
C LYS A 536 -33.23 132.36 -31.53
N LYS A 537 -33.59 131.28 -32.24
CA LYS A 537 -34.10 131.32 -33.64
C LYS A 537 -35.41 132.10 -33.77
N ARG A 538 -36.23 132.21 -32.71
CA ARG A 538 -37.46 133.01 -32.69
C ARG A 538 -37.18 134.48 -32.39
N THR A 539 -36.34 134.77 -31.39
CA THR A 539 -35.86 136.13 -31.08
C THR A 539 -35.08 136.73 -32.24
N GLN A 540 -34.24 135.94 -32.92
CA GLN A 540 -33.56 136.35 -34.16
C GLN A 540 -34.58 136.74 -35.23
N ARG A 541 -35.55 135.86 -35.55
CA ARG A 541 -36.62 136.18 -36.50
C ARG A 541 -37.45 137.43 -36.11
N MET A 542 -37.65 137.68 -34.82
CA MET A 542 -38.30 138.93 -34.35
C MET A 542 -37.38 140.15 -34.48
N ALA A 543 -36.08 140.02 -34.24
CA ALA A 543 -35.09 141.07 -34.41
C ALA A 543 -34.88 141.40 -35.91
N ASP A 544 -34.86 140.39 -36.78
CA ASP A 544 -34.81 140.54 -38.23
C ASP A 544 -36.05 141.27 -38.75
N TYR A 545 -37.23 140.93 -38.23
CA TYR A 545 -38.50 141.61 -38.56
C TYR A 545 -38.52 143.06 -38.06
N ALA A 546 -38.14 143.33 -36.81
CA ALA A 546 -38.02 144.70 -36.28
C ALA A 546 -36.99 145.52 -37.08
N SER A 547 -35.84 144.91 -37.39
CA SER A 547 -34.78 145.48 -38.26
C SER A 547 -35.16 145.52 -39.74
N SER A 548 -36.36 145.09 -40.12
CA SER A 548 -36.97 145.34 -41.44
C SER A 548 -37.95 146.50 -41.41
N LEU A 549 -38.75 146.65 -40.33
CA LEU A 549 -39.65 147.80 -40.14
C LEU A 549 -38.88 149.10 -39.89
N SER A 550 -37.79 149.07 -39.12
CA SER A 550 -36.98 150.25 -38.81
C SER A 550 -36.13 150.77 -39.98
N ARG A 551 -36.33 150.30 -41.23
CA ARG A 551 -35.56 150.72 -42.42
C ARG A 551 -36.15 151.96 -43.09
N THR A 552 -36.37 153.01 -42.30
CA THR A 552 -36.63 154.38 -42.75
C THR A 552 -35.57 155.30 -42.15
N SER A 553 -34.85 156.05 -43.00
CA SER A 553 -33.55 156.72 -42.71
C SER A 553 -32.44 155.76 -42.26
N LEU A 554 -31.39 155.50 -43.05
CA LEU A 554 -30.28 156.40 -43.44
C LEU A 554 -29.39 156.77 -42.23
N ASN A 555 -28.05 156.52 -42.22
CA ASN A 555 -27.22 155.85 -43.24
C ASN A 555 -25.84 155.40 -42.69
N GLY A 556 -25.39 154.17 -43.01
CA GLY A 556 -24.00 153.69 -42.80
C GLY A 556 -23.53 153.46 -41.35
N SER A 557 -22.38 152.81 -41.08
CA SER A 557 -21.52 151.99 -41.96
C SER A 557 -20.58 151.07 -41.12
N ILE A 558 -20.17 149.92 -41.70
CA ILE A 558 -18.95 149.08 -41.49
C ILE A 558 -18.12 149.32 -40.19
N GLY A 559 -17.69 148.32 -39.39
CA GLY A 559 -17.66 146.86 -39.52
C GLY A 559 -17.09 146.21 -38.22
N SER A 560 -17.27 144.90 -37.99
CA SER A 560 -16.29 143.83 -38.28
C SER A 560 -15.06 143.74 -37.33
N PHE A 561 -15.01 142.65 -36.55
CA PHE A 561 -13.87 141.94 -35.94
C PHE A 561 -12.47 142.60 -35.87
N CYS A 562 -11.87 142.63 -34.65
CA CYS A 562 -10.44 142.34 -34.43
C CYS A 562 -10.08 142.19 -32.93
N PHE A 563 -9.07 141.33 -32.66
CA PHE A 563 -8.10 141.27 -31.55
C PHE A 563 -8.58 141.57 -30.09
N GLU A 564 -8.49 140.64 -29.14
CA GLU A 564 -7.28 140.02 -28.56
C GLU A 564 -6.45 140.99 -27.69
N ASN A 565 -6.39 140.71 -26.39
CA ASN A 565 -5.34 141.19 -25.51
C ASN A 565 -5.10 140.20 -24.35
N GLN A 566 -3.88 140.15 -23.84
CA GLN A 566 -3.37 139.13 -22.93
C GLN A 566 -3.42 139.59 -21.46
N SER A 567 -3.66 138.67 -20.50
CA SER A 567 -2.70 138.38 -19.42
C SER A 567 -3.22 137.37 -18.37
N GLN A 568 -2.37 136.39 -18.05
CA GLN A 568 -2.23 135.60 -16.82
C GLN A 568 -3.38 135.45 -15.78
N TYR A 569 -3.74 134.17 -15.54
CA TYR A 569 -3.98 133.52 -14.23
C TYR A 569 -5.13 134.01 -13.30
N GLN A 570 -5.81 133.17 -12.51
CA GLN A 570 -5.64 131.73 -12.21
C GLN A 570 -6.97 131.07 -11.77
N SER A 571 -7.03 129.73 -11.84
CA SER A 571 -7.93 128.87 -11.04
C SER A 571 -9.46 128.97 -11.26
N THR A 572 -9.94 128.49 -12.40
CA THR A 572 -11.38 128.15 -12.63
C THR A 572 -11.61 126.64 -12.56
N ASN A 573 -12.66 126.18 -11.88
CA ASN A 573 -12.93 124.74 -11.70
C ASN A 573 -14.44 124.41 -11.77
N THR A 574 -15.09 124.65 -12.91
CA THR A 574 -16.40 124.05 -13.30
C THR A 574 -16.82 124.41 -14.73
N LEU A 575 -17.46 123.45 -15.41
CA LEU A 575 -18.51 123.59 -16.44
C LEU A 575 -18.26 124.35 -17.77
N ASN A 576 -18.69 123.66 -18.85
CA ASN A 576 -19.32 124.17 -20.07
C ASN A 576 -18.50 124.78 -21.23
N SER A 577 -18.16 123.89 -22.17
CA SER A 577 -18.77 123.81 -23.53
C SER A 577 -18.25 124.66 -24.71
N ALA A 578 -18.38 124.05 -25.90
CA ALA A 578 -18.36 124.62 -27.25
C ALA A 578 -17.03 125.19 -27.80
N GLY A 579 -16.21 124.32 -28.41
CA GLY A 579 -15.08 124.70 -29.27
C GLY A 579 -14.33 123.48 -29.84
N GLN A 580 -14.68 123.05 -31.06
CA GLN A 580 -13.83 122.14 -31.87
C GLN A 580 -12.67 122.96 -32.49
N PRO A 581 -11.48 122.39 -32.81
CA PRO A 581 -11.28 120.97 -33.14
C PRO A 581 -10.15 120.23 -32.37
N GLU A 582 -10.01 118.93 -32.66
CA GLU A 582 -8.85 118.04 -32.43
C GLU A 582 -8.13 118.00 -31.04
N PRO A 583 -8.62 117.17 -30.11
CA PRO A 583 -7.82 116.66 -28.98
C PRO A 583 -7.38 115.18 -29.13
N ARG A 584 -7.79 114.50 -30.21
CA ARG A 584 -7.79 113.02 -30.31
C ARG A 584 -6.43 112.34 -30.08
N ILE A 585 -5.31 112.95 -30.48
CA ILE A 585 -4.00 112.29 -30.40
C ILE A 585 -3.50 112.21 -28.96
N GLU A 586 -3.58 113.31 -28.20
CA GLU A 586 -3.08 113.35 -26.83
C GLU A 586 -3.98 112.55 -25.87
N ASP A 587 -5.31 112.55 -26.10
CA ASP A 587 -6.24 111.67 -25.41
C ASP A 587 -5.95 110.18 -25.71
N LEU A 588 -5.71 109.81 -26.97
CA LEU A 588 -5.34 108.44 -27.34
C LEU A 588 -3.98 108.02 -26.75
N LYS A 589 -3.03 108.95 -26.65
CA LYS A 589 -1.71 108.74 -26.04
C LYS A 589 -1.82 108.51 -24.53
N ASN A 590 -2.58 109.33 -23.81
CA ASN A 590 -2.88 109.12 -22.39
C ASN A 590 -3.61 107.78 -22.15
N ASN A 591 -4.58 107.42 -23.00
CA ASN A 591 -5.25 106.11 -22.91
C ASN A 591 -4.30 104.94 -23.23
N LEU A 592 -3.37 105.10 -24.18
CA LEU A 592 -2.33 104.10 -24.47
C LEU A 592 -1.36 103.94 -23.29
N GLU A 593 -0.99 105.03 -22.64
CA GLU A 593 -0.07 105.03 -21.48
C GLU A 593 -0.71 104.37 -20.27
N LEU A 594 -1.96 104.72 -19.94
CA LEU A 594 -2.77 104.04 -18.92
C LEU A 594 -3.02 102.56 -19.24
N ALA A 595 -3.18 102.21 -20.52
CA ALA A 595 -3.30 100.82 -20.96
C ALA A 595 -1.99 100.03 -20.80
N LYS A 596 -0.83 100.66 -21.07
CA LYS A 596 0.50 100.07 -20.82
C LYS A 596 0.72 99.85 -19.33
N GLU A 597 0.50 100.86 -18.49
CA GLU A 597 0.63 100.77 -17.03
C GLU A 597 -0.26 99.65 -16.46
N LYS A 598 -1.50 99.54 -16.96
CA LYS A 598 -2.40 98.45 -16.60
C LYS A 598 -1.92 97.08 -17.07
N ILE A 599 -1.26 96.97 -18.23
CA ILE A 599 -0.62 95.72 -18.69
C ILE A 599 0.58 95.38 -17.79
N THR A 600 1.42 96.34 -17.42
CA THR A 600 2.54 96.14 -16.48
C THR A 600 2.04 95.61 -15.14
N MET A 601 1.08 96.29 -14.50
CA MET A 601 0.51 95.88 -13.21
C MET A 601 -0.21 94.52 -13.27
N LEU A 602 -0.84 94.16 -14.39
CA LEU A 602 -1.39 92.82 -14.59
C LEU A 602 -0.30 91.75 -14.81
N THR A 603 0.83 92.12 -15.40
CA THR A 603 1.98 91.22 -15.63
C THR A 603 2.70 90.94 -14.32
N GLU A 604 3.05 91.98 -13.56
CA GLU A 604 3.64 91.89 -12.21
C GLU A 604 2.76 91.04 -11.28
N LYS A 605 1.43 91.23 -11.34
CA LYS A 605 0.49 90.43 -10.54
C LYS A 605 0.42 88.96 -10.96
N LEU A 606 0.59 88.67 -12.25
CA LEU A 606 0.61 87.30 -12.77
C LEU A 606 1.94 86.61 -12.42
N GLU A 607 3.05 87.34 -12.48
CA GLU A 607 4.38 86.91 -12.03
C GLU A 607 4.38 86.60 -10.52
N TYR A 608 3.84 87.48 -9.68
CA TYR A 608 3.68 87.24 -8.24
C TYR A 608 2.84 86.00 -7.91
N ILE A 609 1.71 85.79 -8.61
CA ILE A 609 0.88 84.59 -8.45
C ILE A 609 1.63 83.33 -8.92
N THR A 610 2.47 83.45 -9.95
CA THR A 610 3.31 82.34 -10.44
C THR A 610 4.41 82.00 -9.43
N GLU A 611 5.03 82.99 -8.81
CA GLU A 611 6.01 82.80 -7.74
C GLU A 611 5.38 82.18 -6.47
N GLU A 612 4.20 82.67 -6.05
CA GLU A 612 3.41 82.06 -4.95
C GLU A 612 3.10 80.58 -5.24
N LYS A 613 2.69 80.24 -6.47
CA LYS A 613 2.40 78.85 -6.87
C LYS A 613 3.64 77.96 -6.98
N ASN A 614 4.78 78.52 -7.37
CA ASN A 614 6.06 77.79 -7.36
C ASN A 614 6.56 77.56 -5.92
N ALA A 615 6.34 78.52 -5.01
CA ALA A 615 6.65 78.37 -3.59
C ALA A 615 5.77 77.30 -2.92
N ASP A 616 4.45 77.32 -3.18
CA ASP A 616 3.53 76.25 -2.77
C ASP A 616 4.01 74.86 -3.25
N ALA A 617 4.31 74.73 -4.55
CA ALA A 617 4.73 73.47 -5.15
C ALA A 617 6.02 72.93 -4.51
N LYS A 618 7.01 73.80 -4.28
CA LYS A 618 8.24 73.43 -3.59
C LYS A 618 7.99 73.00 -2.14
N PHE A 619 7.13 73.71 -1.41
CA PHE A 619 6.77 73.34 -0.04
C PHE A 619 6.11 71.95 0.05
N PHE A 620 5.28 71.58 -0.94
CA PHE A 620 4.75 70.22 -1.04
C PHE A 620 5.84 69.17 -1.34
N GLU A 621 6.81 69.47 -2.21
CA GLU A 621 7.93 68.57 -2.49
C GLU A 621 8.85 68.37 -1.27
N ASP A 622 9.21 69.45 -0.57
CA ASP A 622 9.99 69.41 0.67
C ASP A 622 9.23 68.61 1.76
N THR A 623 7.91 68.78 1.87
CA THR A 623 7.06 68.00 2.79
C THR A 623 7.06 66.50 2.45
N ILE A 624 6.84 66.14 1.19
CA ILE A 624 6.84 64.73 0.74
C ILE A 624 8.21 64.07 0.99
N ASN A 625 9.31 64.79 0.73
CA ASN A 625 10.66 64.30 1.00
C ASN A 625 10.95 64.16 2.51
N SER A 626 10.41 65.04 3.35
CA SER A 626 10.47 64.90 4.81
C SER A 626 9.73 63.64 5.29
N THR A 627 8.46 63.47 4.93
CA THR A 627 7.65 62.28 5.28
C THR A 627 8.31 60.97 4.80
N LYS A 628 8.85 60.97 3.56
CA LYS A 628 9.61 59.84 3.01
C LYS A 628 10.86 59.51 3.83
N THR A 629 11.57 60.52 4.32
CA THR A 629 12.77 60.34 5.17
C THR A 629 12.39 59.74 6.52
N ILE A 630 11.35 60.27 7.18
CA ILE A 630 10.83 59.76 8.46
C ILE A 630 10.39 58.28 8.33
N ILE A 631 9.72 57.92 7.23
CA ILE A 631 9.32 56.53 6.97
C ILE A 631 10.56 55.62 6.81
N LEU A 632 11.59 56.07 6.08
CA LEU A 632 12.82 55.30 5.89
C LEU A 632 13.60 55.11 7.20
N GLU A 633 13.75 56.17 8.01
CA GLU A 633 14.38 56.10 9.33
C GLU A 633 13.62 55.17 10.28
N THR A 634 12.28 55.24 10.27
CA THR A 634 11.43 54.36 11.08
C THR A 634 11.60 52.89 10.69
N VAL A 635 11.58 52.57 9.39
CA VAL A 635 11.76 51.20 8.88
C VAL A 635 13.17 50.67 9.15
N LEU A 636 14.21 51.49 9.04
CA LEU A 636 15.59 51.11 9.35
C LEU A 636 15.78 50.90 10.86
N GLY A 637 15.31 51.83 11.70
CA GLY A 637 15.40 51.73 13.16
C GLY A 637 14.62 50.53 13.73
N ALA A 638 13.46 50.21 13.16
CA ALA A 638 12.73 48.98 13.50
C ALA A 638 13.52 47.71 13.15
N ARG A 639 14.22 47.71 11.99
CA ARG A 639 15.06 46.59 11.57
C ARG A 639 16.30 46.41 12.46
N GLU A 640 16.92 47.50 12.91
CA GLU A 640 18.06 47.45 13.83
C GLU A 640 17.65 47.02 15.25
N LYS A 641 16.50 47.49 15.76
CA LYS A 641 15.93 46.98 17.03
C LYS A 641 15.59 45.49 16.94
N GLY A 642 14.95 45.06 15.85
CA GLY A 642 14.61 43.65 15.60
C GLY A 642 15.82 42.70 15.53
N LEU A 643 16.99 43.21 15.15
CA LEU A 643 18.26 42.48 15.26
C LEU A 643 18.85 42.55 16.68
N SER A 644 18.81 43.73 17.30
CA SER A 644 19.39 44.00 18.63
C SER A 644 18.76 43.17 19.75
N ASP A 645 17.42 43.10 19.82
CA ASP A 645 16.75 42.37 20.90
C ASP A 645 16.73 40.86 20.64
N ARG A 646 16.92 40.43 19.38
CA ARG A 646 17.20 39.02 19.05
C ARG A 646 18.56 38.57 19.56
N SER A 647 19.55 39.47 19.64
CA SER A 647 20.82 39.21 20.33
C SER A 647 20.63 39.13 21.86
N LYS A 648 19.93 40.10 22.47
CA LYS A 648 19.79 40.17 23.93
C LYS A 648 18.96 39.03 24.55
N ASN A 649 18.00 38.47 23.80
CA ASN A 649 17.21 37.33 24.29
C ASN A 649 17.95 35.99 24.22
N ALA A 650 18.97 35.86 23.35
CA ALA A 650 19.84 34.68 23.36
C ALA A 650 20.60 34.58 24.69
N ASP A 651 21.26 35.67 25.11
CA ASP A 651 22.07 35.74 26.34
C ASP A 651 21.27 35.58 27.65
N LYS A 652 19.95 35.78 27.63
CA LYS A 652 19.09 35.53 28.80
C LYS A 652 18.69 34.06 28.92
N SER A 653 18.36 33.40 27.81
CA SER A 653 17.86 32.03 27.79
C SER A 653 18.82 30.98 28.39
N THR A 654 20.11 31.29 28.45
CA THR A 654 21.16 30.44 29.07
C THR A 654 21.32 30.63 30.58
N SER A 655 20.69 31.66 31.18
CA SER A 655 20.92 32.03 32.59
C SER A 655 19.90 31.49 33.60
N GLU A 656 18.68 31.14 33.18
CA GLU A 656 17.60 30.73 34.10
C GLU A 656 17.57 29.21 34.38
N THR A 657 18.30 28.38 33.63
CA THR A 657 18.30 26.91 33.76
C THR A 657 19.26 26.37 34.85
N SER A 658 19.58 27.17 35.88
CA SER A 658 20.62 26.85 36.88
C SER A 658 20.19 27.06 38.34
N ILE A 659 18.89 27.21 38.62
CA ILE A 659 18.35 27.40 39.98
C ILE A 659 17.12 26.49 40.22
N GLN A 660 17.34 25.18 40.18
CA GLN A 660 16.50 24.18 40.89
C GLN A 660 17.31 22.89 41.12
#